data_AF-A0A812IKU3-F1
#
_entry.id   AF-A0A812IKU3-F1
#
_cell.length_a   1.000
_cell.length_b   1.000
_cell.length_c   1.000
_cell.angle_alpha   90.00
_cell.angle_beta   90.00
_cell.angle_gamma   90.00
#
_symmetry.space_group_name_H-M   'P 1'
#
loop_
_entity.id
_entity.type
_entity.pdbx_description
1 polymer ?
#
loop_
_entity_poly.entity_id
_entity_poly.type
_entity_poly.pdbx_seq_one_letter_code
_entity_poly.pdbx_strand_id
1 'polypeptide(L)'
;MRQSSSSVLLASFASQANVAWYHFGLPCGTCSRAREKPLPNAPRPLRDADNLFGKPGLRPAEQEQVAAANQVYVQAVEVLFLAFSRGALVTIENPVRSWLWPLLAALVKKRGPASFRKWYFDLQDFDFDTCMFGSGRAKATRIKGTTPAFQGLARACDGKHQHLSWAPVRLGQGWQFKTKDEAAYPQQLCDFLVAAAGACPNAKAQQWRARELRAQVRAPAGHQSRYAAALIPEFEYQAPLSQAERGDEVAKRLAGGSSDIVGVYHTMEQHIQLASGLESPSESAHQVPDAVRRNIFTLCTEGPLAVSKRRLQALNQLNARLKELEAKEAVLRQGMHPDVEEVSRGKAICLFRELLEETGFGDLSVVDSLVSGVELGGVEPECRLFPERRRPMQIHPDQLDAQAQIRREETMRRRPPSDPADSAALIDETTQEIEAGFLLGPFTSVEEVSDFLGCQCWSLSPRFLLSQGEDGKVRVIDDFSASSVNQSFESHSHLVLQDTDFTVGLLRFLSRVLLNKTEVVVPLSDGQVLRGSWSSEMLHSPPLLAKTIDLKKAYKQVAVKPSSWRHAVLGYPDKKDGWTFAVSRSLPFGATASVYAFNKLALALLRIMVVKFHAIATDFYDDYTVFEFKPAASLLDKVLCRLLKILGWIFAEDGKKFVPFGPQVVTLGVVLNLEDIWKGRITVSNKPGRVDKICSMLAPLAEGKPATRSQLASLHGLLNFAGGNVLGFQLKPAVRMFSKALARGRTFGDELRAAALLALDVLKAARPRTLVARVTPPMILYTDGAYEAGAATWGAILLDPLSGVRWMFHGAVGSALCNHWRRHAGEQIICEVEAFAVALVLYGLRGVLRGRCITAYIDNDAARYGFIRRTSPSLCMSSIICLVTLLEAILETSLWYERVPSKSNPSDLPSRGALEEAMMRFKVLDKGDVAVSEHVLSMLVSKTYDPRLADAIAKAVRCEADLMAELCQ
;
A
#
# COMPACT_ATOMS: atom_id res chain seq x y z
N MET A 1 35.49 11.68 -18.87
CA MET A 1 34.84 10.71 -19.78
C MET A 1 33.35 11.00 -19.77
N ARG A 2 32.78 11.44 -20.89
CA ARG A 2 31.32 11.65 -21.01
C ARG A 2 30.65 10.27 -21.03
N GLN A 3 29.91 9.91 -19.97
CA GLN A 3 29.02 8.75 -20.05
C GLN A 3 28.02 9.00 -21.20
N SER A 4 27.92 8.06 -22.14
CA SER A 4 27.00 8.22 -23.28
C SER A 4 25.57 8.30 -22.77
N SER A 5 24.77 9.21 -23.32
CA SER A 5 23.35 9.42 -22.99
C SER A 5 22.53 8.12 -23.02
N SER A 6 22.93 7.14 -23.82
CA SER A 6 22.31 5.81 -23.92
C SER A 6 22.45 4.95 -22.66
N SER A 7 23.54 5.06 -21.91
CA SER A 7 23.79 4.26 -20.70
C SER A 7 22.91 4.71 -19.53
N VAL A 8 22.79 6.02 -19.35
CA VAL A 8 21.87 6.66 -18.39
C VAL A 8 20.43 6.37 -18.79
N LEU A 9 20.09 6.41 -20.08
CA LEU A 9 18.75 6.10 -20.57
C LEU A 9 18.35 4.65 -20.30
N LEU A 10 19.24 3.67 -20.52
CA LEU A 10 18.95 2.25 -20.29
C LEU A 10 18.85 1.92 -18.79
N ALA A 11 19.74 2.48 -17.96
CA ALA A 11 19.68 2.35 -16.51
C ALA A 11 18.42 3.03 -15.95
N SER A 12 18.03 4.19 -16.50
CA SER A 12 16.79 4.91 -16.18
C SER A 12 15.55 4.14 -16.63
N PHE A 13 15.50 3.62 -17.86
CA PHE A 13 14.38 2.79 -18.32
C PHE A 13 14.25 1.51 -17.48
N ALA A 14 15.37 0.84 -17.20
CA ALA A 14 15.37 -0.36 -16.38
C ALA A 14 15.09 -0.05 -14.90
N SER A 15 15.39 1.15 -14.39
CA SER A 15 15.03 1.57 -13.04
C SER A 15 13.56 2.01 -12.94
N GLN A 16 12.99 2.58 -14.00
CA GLN A 16 11.63 3.12 -14.09
C GLN A 16 10.56 2.10 -14.49
N ALA A 17 10.88 1.16 -15.38
CA ALA A 17 9.96 0.14 -15.84
C ALA A 17 9.94 -1.08 -14.90
N ASN A 18 8.75 -1.56 -14.57
CA ASN A 18 8.59 -2.85 -13.88
C ASN A 18 8.71 -3.99 -14.91
N VAL A 19 9.95 -4.29 -15.31
CA VAL A 19 10.26 -5.23 -16.39
C VAL A 19 10.20 -6.67 -15.88
N ALA A 20 9.29 -7.46 -16.44
CA ALA A 20 9.12 -8.87 -16.07
C ALA A 20 10.25 -9.78 -16.58
N TRP A 21 10.85 -9.42 -17.72
CA TRP A 21 11.88 -10.21 -18.39
C TRP A 21 12.88 -9.31 -19.12
N TYR A 22 14.17 -9.53 -18.87
CA TYR A 22 15.28 -8.88 -19.58
C TYR A 22 15.92 -9.86 -20.56
N HIS A 23 15.97 -9.47 -21.83
CA HIS A 23 16.69 -10.19 -22.88
C HIS A 23 17.94 -9.42 -23.32
N PHE A 24 19.10 -10.06 -23.22
CA PHE A 24 20.41 -9.48 -23.52
C PHE A 24 20.98 -10.10 -24.82
N GLY A 25 20.80 -9.42 -25.95
CA GLY A 25 21.50 -9.74 -27.20
C GLY A 25 22.84 -9.01 -27.28
N LEU A 26 23.88 -9.55 -26.63
CA LEU A 26 25.15 -8.83 -26.47
C LEU A 26 26.03 -8.92 -27.73
N PRO A 27 26.69 -7.83 -28.13
CA PRO A 27 27.48 -7.83 -29.36
C PRO A 27 28.65 -8.81 -29.25
N CYS A 28 28.70 -9.80 -30.15
CA CYS A 28 29.75 -10.83 -30.15
C CYS A 28 31.00 -10.45 -30.95
N GLY A 29 31.03 -9.28 -31.62
CA GLY A 29 32.05 -8.95 -32.64
C GLY A 29 33.51 -9.03 -32.19
N THR A 30 33.83 -8.62 -30.96
CA THR A 30 35.20 -8.74 -30.39
C THR A 30 35.45 -10.06 -29.65
N CYS A 31 34.37 -10.77 -29.29
CA CYS A 31 34.41 -12.04 -28.57
C CYS A 31 34.23 -13.27 -29.49
N SER A 32 33.99 -13.06 -30.78
CA SER A 32 33.69 -14.12 -31.74
C SER A 32 34.94 -14.93 -32.10
N ARG A 33 34.88 -16.24 -31.85
CA ARG A 33 35.91 -17.20 -32.27
C ARG A 33 35.94 -17.47 -33.77
N ALA A 34 35.00 -16.94 -34.56
CA ALA A 34 35.08 -17.00 -36.01
C ALA A 34 36.36 -16.32 -36.55
N ARG A 35 36.94 -15.38 -35.79
CA ARG A 35 38.22 -14.71 -36.09
C ARG A 35 39.44 -15.63 -35.99
N GLU A 36 39.30 -16.82 -35.40
CA GLU A 36 40.39 -17.80 -35.26
C GLU A 36 40.59 -18.64 -36.53
N LYS A 37 39.68 -18.54 -37.52
CA LYS A 37 39.82 -19.27 -38.79
C LYS A 37 40.85 -18.57 -39.71
N PRO A 38 41.85 -19.30 -40.24
CA PRO A 38 42.85 -18.71 -41.13
C PRO A 38 42.22 -18.43 -42.51
N LEU A 39 41.93 -17.17 -42.78
CA LEU A 39 41.41 -16.69 -44.06
C LEU A 39 42.22 -15.48 -44.53
N PRO A 40 42.58 -15.37 -45.83
CA PRO A 40 43.31 -14.22 -46.36
C PRO A 40 42.55 -12.91 -46.10
N ASN A 41 43.21 -11.91 -45.49
CA ASN A 41 42.63 -10.60 -45.13
C ASN A 41 41.45 -10.63 -44.14
N ALA A 42 41.32 -11.69 -43.33
CA ALA A 42 40.29 -11.75 -42.29
C ALA A 42 40.68 -10.99 -41.01
N PRO A 43 39.71 -10.47 -40.24
CA PRO A 43 39.97 -9.81 -38.96
C PRO A 43 40.63 -10.77 -37.97
N ARG A 44 41.83 -10.41 -37.46
CA ARG A 44 42.55 -11.23 -36.46
C ARG A 44 41.76 -11.37 -35.13
N PRO A 45 42.03 -12.42 -34.33
CA PRO A 45 41.49 -12.56 -32.98
C PRO A 45 41.93 -11.39 -32.07
N LEU A 46 40.99 -10.81 -31.33
CA LEU A 46 41.25 -9.66 -30.44
C LEU A 46 41.37 -10.04 -28.95
N ARG A 47 40.96 -11.27 -28.61
CA ARG A 47 40.90 -11.84 -27.26
C ARG A 47 41.30 -13.32 -27.34
N ASP A 48 41.75 -13.89 -26.23
CA ASP A 48 41.96 -15.33 -26.05
C ASP A 48 41.68 -15.72 -24.59
N ALA A 49 41.95 -16.97 -24.22
CA ALA A 49 41.69 -17.49 -22.88
C ALA A 49 42.41 -16.70 -21.78
N ASP A 50 43.65 -16.26 -22.03
CA ASP A 50 44.48 -15.56 -21.04
C ASP A 50 44.26 -14.05 -21.06
N ASN A 51 43.77 -13.51 -22.18
CA ASN A 51 43.59 -12.08 -22.41
C ASN A 51 42.13 -11.72 -22.73
N LEU A 52 41.23 -12.08 -21.83
CA LEU A 52 39.78 -11.87 -21.99
C LEU A 52 39.41 -10.42 -22.25
N PHE A 53 40.13 -9.44 -21.69
CA PHE A 53 39.84 -8.01 -21.84
C PHE A 53 40.54 -7.35 -23.04
N GLY A 54 41.32 -8.10 -23.82
CA GLY A 54 42.09 -7.63 -24.98
C GLY A 54 43.52 -8.17 -24.97
N LYS A 55 43.99 -8.68 -26.11
CA LYS A 55 45.36 -9.20 -26.26
C LYS A 55 46.44 -8.10 -26.14
N PRO A 56 47.67 -8.45 -25.75
CA PRO A 56 48.81 -7.56 -25.93
C PRO A 56 49.09 -7.33 -27.43
N GLY A 57 49.54 -6.12 -27.79
CA GLY A 57 49.90 -5.77 -29.17
C GLY A 57 48.72 -5.49 -30.12
N LEU A 58 47.57 -5.09 -29.60
CA LEU A 58 46.45 -4.58 -30.41
C LEU A 58 46.81 -3.26 -31.09
N ARG A 59 46.37 -3.06 -32.34
CA ARG A 59 46.49 -1.77 -33.02
C ARG A 59 45.58 -0.75 -32.34
N PRO A 60 45.87 0.57 -32.42
CA PRO A 60 45.06 1.59 -31.74
C PRO A 60 43.55 1.46 -32.00
N ALA A 61 43.14 1.27 -33.25
CA ALA A 61 41.73 1.08 -33.61
C ALA A 61 41.10 -0.22 -33.05
N GLU A 62 41.89 -1.29 -32.91
CA GLU A 62 41.44 -2.55 -32.31
C GLU A 62 41.33 -2.43 -30.79
N GLN A 63 42.24 -1.70 -30.16
CA GLN A 63 42.22 -1.41 -28.74
C GLN A 63 40.99 -0.57 -28.39
N GLU A 64 40.68 0.45 -29.18
CA GLU A 64 39.46 1.26 -29.03
C GLU A 64 38.19 0.40 -29.21
N GLN A 65 38.16 -0.47 -30.22
CA GLN A 65 37.05 -1.40 -30.44
C GLN A 65 36.83 -2.35 -29.24
N VAL A 66 37.91 -2.88 -28.68
CA VAL A 66 37.88 -3.76 -27.50
C VAL A 66 37.45 -2.99 -26.25
N ALA A 67 37.94 -1.76 -26.06
CA ALA A 67 37.57 -0.90 -24.95
C ALA A 67 36.08 -0.54 -24.98
N ALA A 68 35.54 -0.15 -26.13
CA ALA A 68 34.12 0.13 -26.31
C ALA A 68 33.26 -1.11 -26.03
N ALA A 69 33.67 -2.29 -26.52
CA ALA A 69 32.96 -3.54 -26.22
C ALA A 69 33.01 -3.89 -24.72
N ASN A 70 34.14 -3.69 -24.05
CA ASN A 70 34.27 -3.91 -22.61
C ASN A 70 33.32 -3.02 -21.81
N GLN A 71 33.14 -1.75 -22.20
CA GLN A 71 32.18 -0.85 -21.55
C GLN A 71 30.75 -1.38 -21.67
N VAL A 72 30.34 -1.89 -22.83
CA VAL A 72 29.03 -2.51 -23.02
C VAL A 72 28.84 -3.74 -22.12
N TYR A 73 29.87 -4.58 -21.97
CA TYR A 73 29.79 -5.77 -21.11
C TYR A 73 29.75 -5.41 -19.63
N VAL A 74 30.48 -4.39 -19.19
CA VAL A 74 30.39 -3.86 -17.83
C VAL A 74 28.96 -3.37 -17.56
N GLN A 75 28.40 -2.56 -18.47
CA GLN A 75 27.02 -2.07 -18.38
C GLN A 75 25.99 -3.21 -18.35
N ALA A 76 26.18 -4.25 -19.17
CA ALA A 76 25.31 -5.43 -19.16
C ALA A 76 25.29 -6.12 -17.78
N VAL A 77 26.43 -6.19 -17.09
CA VAL A 77 26.49 -6.72 -15.71
C VAL A 77 25.77 -5.81 -14.71
N GLU A 78 25.75 -4.49 -14.92
CA GLU A 78 24.97 -3.56 -14.07
C GLU A 78 23.47 -3.81 -14.22
N VAL A 79 22.99 -4.00 -15.46
CA VAL A 79 21.58 -4.31 -15.73
C VAL A 79 21.23 -5.73 -15.27
N LEU A 80 22.16 -6.70 -15.32
CA LEU A 80 21.95 -8.04 -14.73
C LEU A 80 21.79 -7.96 -13.21
N PHE A 81 22.59 -7.14 -12.53
CA PHE A 81 22.44 -6.92 -11.09
C PHE A 81 21.07 -6.32 -10.75
N LEU A 82 20.59 -5.42 -11.60
CA LEU A 82 19.28 -4.80 -11.49
C LEU A 82 18.12 -5.79 -11.72
N ALA A 83 18.29 -6.72 -12.67
CA ALA A 83 17.31 -7.79 -12.90
C ALA A 83 17.26 -8.76 -11.71
N PHE A 84 18.43 -9.11 -11.15
CA PHE A 84 18.55 -9.90 -9.93
C PHE A 84 17.85 -9.25 -8.74
N SER A 85 18.11 -7.96 -8.48
CA SER A 85 17.52 -7.27 -7.33
C SER A 85 15.99 -7.17 -7.41
N ARG A 86 15.43 -7.27 -8.62
CA ARG A 86 13.99 -7.25 -8.87
C ARG A 86 13.34 -8.62 -9.01
N GLY A 87 14.10 -9.70 -8.95
CA GLY A 87 13.59 -11.05 -9.23
C GLY A 87 13.02 -11.22 -10.65
N ALA A 88 13.51 -10.43 -11.61
CA ALA A 88 13.07 -10.51 -13.01
C ALA A 88 13.68 -11.72 -13.73
N LEU A 89 12.99 -12.23 -14.74
CA LEU A 89 13.54 -13.27 -15.62
C LEU A 89 14.67 -12.68 -16.47
N VAL A 90 15.67 -13.49 -16.77
CA VAL A 90 16.81 -13.08 -17.59
C VAL A 90 17.11 -14.13 -18.66
N THR A 91 17.48 -13.65 -19.84
CA THR A 91 18.12 -14.45 -20.91
C THR A 91 19.28 -13.67 -21.52
N ILE A 92 20.45 -14.29 -21.61
CA ILE A 92 21.66 -13.73 -22.22
C ILE A 92 21.99 -14.55 -23.45
N GLU A 93 22.02 -13.95 -24.63
CA GLU A 93 22.29 -14.63 -25.90
C GLU A 93 23.73 -14.37 -26.37
N ASN A 94 24.39 -15.44 -26.83
CA ASN A 94 25.58 -15.37 -27.66
C ASN A 94 25.85 -16.71 -28.37
N PRO A 95 26.74 -16.76 -29.38
CA PRO A 95 27.24 -18.04 -29.89
C PRO A 95 27.85 -18.91 -28.78
N VAL A 96 27.65 -20.23 -28.89
CA VAL A 96 28.06 -21.22 -27.86
C VAL A 96 29.54 -21.08 -27.48
N ARG A 97 30.41 -20.84 -28.48
CA ARG A 97 31.86 -20.76 -28.28
C ARG A 97 32.38 -19.34 -28.02
N SER A 98 31.54 -18.35 -27.72
CA SER A 98 31.98 -16.96 -27.57
C SER A 98 32.91 -16.74 -26.37
N TRP A 99 33.93 -15.88 -26.52
CA TRP A 99 34.74 -15.39 -25.39
C TRP A 99 33.93 -14.52 -24.41
N LEU A 100 32.70 -14.16 -24.75
CA LEU A 100 31.80 -13.40 -23.89
C LEU A 100 31.46 -14.16 -22.59
N TRP A 101 31.30 -15.49 -22.65
CA TRP A 101 30.92 -16.31 -21.49
C TRP A 101 31.94 -16.22 -20.34
N PRO A 102 33.23 -16.53 -20.56
CA PRO A 102 34.24 -16.38 -19.50
C PRO A 102 34.45 -14.90 -19.10
N LEU A 103 34.28 -13.95 -20.03
CA LEU A 103 34.38 -12.52 -19.73
C LEU A 103 33.28 -12.05 -18.76
N LEU A 104 32.01 -12.39 -19.01
CA LEU A 104 30.90 -12.05 -18.12
C LEU A 104 31.07 -12.72 -16.75
N ALA A 105 31.50 -13.99 -16.71
CA ALA A 105 31.80 -14.66 -15.45
C ALA A 105 32.89 -13.93 -14.65
N ALA A 106 33.94 -13.43 -15.30
CA ALA A 106 34.98 -12.64 -14.66
C ALA A 106 34.46 -11.29 -14.14
N LEU A 107 33.60 -10.61 -14.91
CA LEU A 107 32.98 -9.35 -14.48
C LEU A 107 32.00 -9.54 -13.32
N VAL A 108 31.17 -10.59 -13.33
CA VAL A 108 30.24 -10.90 -12.23
C VAL A 108 30.99 -11.27 -10.96
N LYS A 109 32.08 -12.04 -11.03
CA LYS A 109 32.91 -12.35 -9.85
C LYS A 109 33.47 -11.11 -9.16
N LYS A 110 33.70 -10.03 -9.92
CA LYS A 110 34.20 -8.73 -9.42
C LYS A 110 33.10 -7.80 -8.88
N ARG A 111 31.82 -8.18 -8.95
CA ARG A 111 30.70 -7.28 -8.61
C ARG A 111 29.65 -7.93 -7.70
N GLY A 112 29.09 -7.11 -6.80
CA GLY A 112 27.87 -7.41 -6.05
C GLY A 112 28.02 -8.38 -4.86
N PRO A 113 26.92 -8.61 -4.12
CA PRO A 113 26.88 -9.51 -2.97
C PRO A 113 27.07 -10.98 -3.39
N ALA A 114 27.36 -11.86 -2.42
CA ALA A 114 27.49 -13.31 -2.66
C ALA A 114 26.23 -13.91 -3.30
N SER A 115 25.05 -13.38 -2.96
CA SER A 115 23.75 -13.77 -3.52
C SER A 115 23.63 -13.49 -5.02
N PHE A 116 24.10 -12.35 -5.51
CA PHE A 116 24.10 -12.03 -6.94
C PHE A 116 25.02 -12.97 -7.73
N ARG A 117 26.23 -13.20 -7.19
CA ARG A 117 27.21 -14.12 -7.80
C ARG A 117 26.61 -15.53 -7.89
N LYS A 118 26.06 -16.02 -6.79
CA LYS A 118 25.36 -17.32 -6.75
C LYS A 118 24.23 -17.37 -7.78
N TRP A 119 23.34 -16.38 -7.79
CA TRP A 119 22.22 -16.29 -8.72
C TRP A 119 22.66 -16.36 -10.19
N TYR A 120 23.71 -15.63 -10.59
CA TYR A 120 24.22 -15.66 -11.97
C TYR A 120 24.76 -17.04 -12.35
N PHE A 121 25.49 -17.69 -11.44
CA PHE A 121 26.05 -19.02 -11.68
C PHE A 121 24.99 -20.13 -11.62
N ASP A 122 23.84 -19.90 -10.98
CA ASP A 122 22.69 -20.80 -10.98
C ASP A 122 21.84 -20.71 -12.28
N LEU A 123 22.07 -19.71 -13.14
CA LEU A 123 21.42 -19.63 -14.45
C LEU A 123 21.83 -20.82 -15.33
N GLN A 124 20.88 -21.41 -16.04
CA GLN A 124 21.13 -22.55 -16.93
C GLN A 124 21.53 -22.11 -18.33
N ASP A 125 22.39 -22.90 -18.96
CA ASP A 125 22.81 -22.73 -20.34
C ASP A 125 21.92 -23.60 -21.24
N PHE A 126 21.26 -22.97 -22.21
CA PHE A 126 20.41 -23.63 -23.20
C PHE A 126 21.04 -23.47 -24.58
N ASP A 127 21.64 -24.55 -25.08
CA ASP A 127 22.29 -24.60 -26.39
C ASP A 127 21.32 -25.08 -27.46
N PHE A 128 21.27 -24.37 -28.58
CA PHE A 128 20.40 -24.71 -29.70
C PHE A 128 20.96 -24.24 -31.04
N ASP A 129 20.50 -24.84 -32.12
CA ASP A 129 20.75 -24.38 -33.48
C ASP A 129 19.56 -23.53 -33.96
N THR A 130 19.82 -22.30 -34.40
CA THR A 130 18.76 -21.36 -34.80
C THR A 130 17.86 -21.87 -35.92
N CYS A 131 18.32 -22.84 -36.72
CA CYS A 131 17.54 -23.45 -37.78
C CYS A 131 16.33 -24.24 -37.25
N MET A 132 16.40 -24.76 -36.01
CA MET A 132 15.27 -25.38 -35.31
C MET A 132 14.18 -24.38 -34.90
N PHE A 133 14.42 -23.09 -35.15
CA PHE A 133 13.50 -21.99 -34.94
C PHE A 133 13.31 -21.15 -36.22
N GLY A 134 13.56 -21.73 -37.40
CA GLY A 134 13.24 -21.09 -38.69
C GLY A 134 14.32 -20.22 -39.31
N SER A 135 15.56 -20.24 -38.82
CA SER A 135 16.71 -19.65 -39.53
C SER A 135 17.13 -20.53 -40.72
N GLY A 136 17.60 -19.90 -41.80
CA GLY A 136 18.12 -20.60 -42.98
C GLY A 136 19.48 -21.27 -42.78
N ARG A 137 20.15 -21.07 -41.62
CA ARG A 137 21.46 -21.66 -41.30
C ARG A 137 21.48 -22.25 -39.90
N ALA A 138 22.18 -23.36 -39.72
CA ALA A 138 22.45 -23.93 -38.41
C ALA A 138 23.53 -23.12 -37.67
N LYS A 139 23.12 -22.08 -36.92
CA LYS A 139 24.00 -21.29 -36.06
C LYS A 139 23.86 -21.77 -34.61
N ALA A 140 24.90 -22.43 -34.11
CA ALA A 140 25.01 -22.84 -32.72
C ALA A 140 25.00 -21.61 -31.79
N THR A 141 23.92 -21.48 -31.02
CA THR A 141 23.60 -20.34 -30.16
C THR A 141 23.32 -20.83 -28.73
N ARG A 142 23.77 -20.06 -27.75
CA ARG A 142 23.52 -20.31 -26.33
C ARG A 142 22.68 -19.17 -25.78
N ILE A 143 21.63 -19.51 -25.06
CA ILE A 143 20.97 -18.60 -24.12
C ILE A 143 21.27 -19.06 -22.70
N LYS A 144 21.87 -18.19 -21.89
CA LYS A 144 21.98 -18.37 -20.43
C LYS A 144 20.81 -17.68 -19.77
N GLY A 145 19.95 -18.41 -19.05
CA GLY A 145 18.71 -17.84 -18.54
C GLY A 145 18.15 -18.44 -17.25
N THR A 146 17.06 -17.84 -16.76
CA THR A 146 16.41 -18.22 -15.50
C THR A 146 15.72 -19.58 -15.60
N THR A 147 15.92 -20.43 -14.60
CA THR A 147 15.36 -21.80 -14.52
C THR A 147 14.00 -21.82 -13.81
N PRO A 148 13.00 -22.64 -14.24
CA PRO A 148 12.97 -23.52 -15.42
C PRO A 148 12.37 -22.86 -16.68
N ALA A 149 12.16 -21.53 -16.66
CA ALA A 149 11.39 -20.78 -17.65
C ALA A 149 11.69 -21.13 -19.12
N PHE A 150 12.96 -21.35 -19.47
CA PHE A 150 13.41 -21.52 -20.86
C PHE A 150 13.88 -22.94 -21.20
N GLN A 151 13.53 -23.95 -20.41
CA GLN A 151 14.04 -25.32 -20.58
C GLN A 151 13.78 -25.92 -21.96
N GLY A 152 12.63 -25.61 -22.59
CA GLY A 152 12.27 -26.13 -23.92
C GLY A 152 13.09 -25.55 -25.09
N LEU A 153 14.02 -24.63 -24.82
CA LEU A 153 14.84 -23.96 -25.83
C LEU A 153 15.98 -24.85 -26.36
N ALA A 154 16.55 -25.73 -25.52
CA ALA A 154 17.71 -26.53 -25.88
C ALA A 154 17.36 -27.56 -26.98
N ARG A 155 17.80 -27.30 -28.22
CA ARG A 155 17.47 -28.08 -29.42
C ARG A 155 18.60 -28.04 -30.44
N ALA A 156 19.25 -29.17 -30.67
CA ALA A 156 20.20 -29.33 -31.77
C ALA A 156 19.46 -29.52 -33.11
N CYS A 157 20.12 -29.17 -34.21
CA CYS A 157 19.60 -29.43 -35.56
C CYS A 157 19.30 -30.93 -35.76
N ASP A 158 18.10 -31.23 -36.28
CA ASP A 158 17.67 -32.60 -36.55
C ASP A 158 18.10 -33.14 -37.93
N GLY A 159 18.72 -32.29 -38.75
CA GLY A 159 19.19 -32.62 -40.10
C GLY A 159 18.08 -32.79 -41.14
N LYS A 160 16.82 -32.47 -40.83
CA LYS A 160 15.66 -32.72 -41.72
C LYS A 160 15.37 -31.59 -42.72
N HIS A 161 16.25 -30.59 -42.81
CA HIS A 161 16.07 -29.41 -43.65
C HIS A 161 17.40 -28.96 -44.26
N GLN A 162 17.36 -28.27 -45.41
CA GLN A 162 18.55 -27.75 -46.08
C GLN A 162 19.04 -26.45 -45.42
N HIS A 163 20.37 -26.31 -45.29
CA HIS A 163 21.02 -25.10 -44.79
C HIS A 163 21.64 -24.28 -45.93
N LEU A 164 21.57 -22.96 -45.81
CA LEU A 164 22.33 -22.04 -46.64
C LEU A 164 23.83 -22.14 -46.30
N SER A 165 24.68 -21.93 -47.31
CA SER A 165 26.14 -21.99 -47.14
C SER A 165 26.67 -20.91 -46.19
N TRP A 166 27.71 -21.29 -45.41
CA TRP A 166 28.51 -20.40 -44.56
C TRP A 166 29.70 -19.76 -45.28
N ALA A 167 29.91 -20.05 -46.57
CA ALA A 167 31.03 -19.51 -47.34
C ALA A 167 30.95 -17.97 -47.40
N PRO A 168 32.02 -17.25 -47.03
CA PRO A 168 32.07 -15.80 -47.16
C PRO A 168 32.01 -15.41 -48.65
N VAL A 169 31.30 -14.33 -48.95
CA VAL A 169 31.14 -13.85 -50.33
C VAL A 169 32.06 -12.65 -50.53
N ARG A 170 32.80 -12.63 -51.66
CA ARG A 170 33.71 -11.54 -52.02
C ARG A 170 32.90 -10.37 -52.60
N LEU A 171 32.99 -9.20 -51.97
CA LEU A 171 32.37 -7.96 -52.45
C LEU A 171 33.47 -6.88 -52.57
N GLY A 172 33.87 -6.56 -53.81
CA GLY A 172 34.96 -5.63 -54.07
C GLY A 172 36.32 -6.12 -53.51
N GLN A 173 37.04 -5.25 -52.79
CA GLN A 173 38.31 -5.60 -52.14
C GLN A 173 38.16 -6.25 -50.75
N GLY A 174 36.94 -6.48 -50.26
CA GLY A 174 36.67 -7.05 -48.94
C GLY A 174 35.93 -8.39 -48.96
N TRP A 175 35.99 -9.11 -47.84
CA TRP A 175 35.18 -10.32 -47.59
C TRP A 175 33.96 -9.96 -46.74
N GLN A 176 32.75 -10.37 -47.16
CA GLN A 176 31.55 -10.28 -46.33
C GLN A 176 31.27 -11.63 -45.66
N PHE A 177 31.37 -11.65 -44.33
CA PHE A 177 30.95 -12.80 -43.54
C PHE A 177 29.42 -12.87 -43.45
N LYS A 178 28.86 -14.02 -43.82
CA LYS A 178 27.41 -14.29 -43.82
C LYS A 178 26.76 -14.33 -42.43
N THR A 179 27.55 -14.20 -41.36
CA THR A 179 27.07 -14.00 -39.99
C THR A 179 26.30 -12.70 -39.78
N LYS A 180 26.47 -11.69 -40.65
CA LYS A 180 25.65 -10.45 -40.61
C LYS A 180 24.23 -10.67 -41.13
N ASP A 181 24.04 -11.61 -42.04
CA ASP A 181 22.75 -11.89 -42.69
C ASP A 181 21.77 -12.62 -41.73
N GLU A 182 22.28 -13.18 -40.62
CA GLU A 182 21.51 -13.87 -39.56
C GLU A 182 21.54 -13.10 -38.22
N ALA A 183 21.64 -11.77 -38.26
CA ALA A 183 21.66 -10.93 -37.06
C ALA A 183 20.25 -10.73 -36.45
N ALA A 184 19.20 -10.82 -37.26
CA ALA A 184 17.83 -10.75 -36.81
C ALA A 184 17.38 -12.11 -36.22
N TYR A 185 16.62 -12.08 -35.14
CA TYR A 185 16.05 -13.31 -34.59
C TYR A 185 14.91 -13.82 -35.48
N PRO A 186 14.86 -15.14 -35.76
CA PRO A 186 13.70 -15.75 -36.40
C PRO A 186 12.43 -15.55 -35.56
N GLN A 187 11.29 -15.33 -36.23
CA GLN A 187 10.02 -15.09 -35.54
C GLN A 187 9.66 -16.22 -34.55
N GLN A 188 9.86 -17.49 -34.94
CA GLN A 188 9.54 -18.63 -34.08
C GLN A 188 10.39 -18.65 -32.78
N LEU A 189 11.63 -18.16 -32.83
CA LEU A 189 12.47 -18.03 -31.64
C LEU A 189 11.92 -16.94 -30.71
N CYS A 190 11.52 -15.79 -31.27
CA CYS A 190 10.89 -14.72 -30.52
C CYS A 190 9.59 -15.19 -29.84
N ASP A 191 8.70 -15.85 -30.60
CA ASP A 191 7.42 -16.35 -30.10
C ASP A 191 7.63 -17.35 -28.95
N PHE A 192 8.59 -18.27 -29.10
CA PHE A 192 8.96 -19.22 -28.06
C PHE A 192 9.45 -18.52 -26.79
N LEU A 193 10.39 -17.57 -26.92
CA LEU A 193 10.94 -16.86 -25.76
C LEU A 193 9.89 -16.02 -25.04
N VAL A 194 8.99 -15.37 -25.78
CA VAL A 194 7.87 -14.60 -25.19
C VAL A 194 6.88 -15.52 -24.48
N ALA A 195 6.50 -16.64 -25.09
CA ALA A 195 5.59 -17.62 -24.47
C ALA A 195 6.19 -18.22 -23.19
N ALA A 196 7.47 -18.60 -23.24
CA ALA A 196 8.23 -19.13 -22.11
C ALA A 196 8.31 -18.13 -20.94
N ALA A 197 8.61 -16.86 -21.23
CA ALA A 197 8.63 -15.80 -20.23
C ALA A 197 7.24 -15.50 -19.65
N GLY A 198 6.19 -15.53 -20.49
CA GLY A 198 4.81 -15.27 -20.09
C GLY A 198 4.19 -16.35 -19.19
N ALA A 199 4.66 -17.60 -19.28
CA ALA A 199 4.18 -18.72 -18.47
C ALA A 199 4.72 -18.72 -17.02
N CYS A 200 5.65 -17.81 -16.67
CA CYS A 200 6.30 -17.79 -15.35
C CYS A 200 5.58 -16.86 -14.34
N PRO A 201 5.05 -17.38 -13.21
CA PRO A 201 4.17 -16.61 -12.30
C PRO A 201 4.84 -15.46 -11.50
N ASN A 202 6.15 -15.47 -11.33
CA ASN A 202 6.81 -14.73 -10.23
C ASN A 202 7.18 -13.26 -10.50
N ALA A 203 7.09 -12.75 -11.74
CA ALA A 203 7.47 -11.37 -12.04
C ALA A 203 6.51 -10.29 -11.47
N LYS A 204 5.30 -10.67 -11.02
CA LYS A 204 4.27 -9.76 -10.47
C LYS A 204 4.19 -9.76 -8.93
N ALA A 205 4.92 -10.66 -8.25
CA ALA A 205 4.69 -10.97 -6.84
C ALA A 205 5.05 -9.82 -5.87
N GLN A 206 6.09 -9.01 -6.15
CA GLN A 206 6.54 -7.97 -5.22
C GLN A 206 5.54 -6.79 -5.09
N GLN A 207 4.88 -6.36 -6.18
CA GLN A 207 3.82 -5.34 -6.12
C GLN A 207 2.51 -5.86 -5.53
N TRP A 208 2.26 -7.17 -5.64
CA TRP A 208 1.08 -7.82 -5.09
C TRP A 208 1.16 -7.88 -3.56
N ARG A 209 2.30 -8.29 -3.01
CA ARG A 209 2.53 -8.39 -1.54
C ARG A 209 2.28 -7.08 -0.78
N ALA A 210 2.65 -5.91 -1.32
CA ALA A 210 2.39 -4.63 -0.64
C ALA A 210 0.89 -4.25 -0.63
N ARG A 211 0.13 -4.63 -1.66
CA ARG A 211 -1.33 -4.41 -1.72
C ARG A 211 -2.07 -5.40 -0.85
N GLU A 212 -1.62 -6.64 -0.82
CA GLU A 212 -2.12 -7.68 0.09
C GLU A 212 -1.84 -7.35 1.54
N LEU A 213 -0.64 -6.85 1.88
CA LEU A 213 -0.33 -6.41 3.23
C LEU A 213 -1.22 -5.23 3.65
N ARG A 214 -1.48 -4.28 2.75
CA ARG A 214 -2.43 -3.18 3.03
C ARG A 214 -3.87 -3.67 3.18
N ALA A 215 -4.27 -4.70 2.43
CA ALA A 215 -5.57 -5.37 2.61
C ALA A 215 -5.62 -6.11 3.96
N GLN A 216 -4.50 -6.78 4.29
CA GLN A 216 -4.01 -7.23 5.59
C GLN A 216 -4.48 -6.26 6.68
N VAL A 217 -3.73 -5.16 6.82
CA VAL A 217 -3.85 -4.09 7.82
C VAL A 217 -5.27 -3.52 7.96
N ARG A 218 -6.05 -3.52 6.88
CA ARG A 218 -7.37 -2.91 6.82
C ARG A 218 -8.50 -3.86 7.18
N ALA A 219 -8.31 -5.16 6.99
CA ALA A 219 -9.35 -6.15 7.24
C ALA A 219 -9.93 -6.07 8.67
N PRO A 220 -9.14 -5.92 9.75
CA PRO A 220 -9.68 -5.86 11.12
C PRO A 220 -10.52 -4.63 11.43
N ALA A 221 -10.36 -3.57 10.63
CA ALA A 221 -11.21 -2.40 10.64
C ALA A 221 -12.44 -2.57 9.73
N GLY A 222 -12.77 -3.79 9.29
CA GLY A 222 -13.91 -4.11 8.41
C GLY A 222 -13.72 -3.67 6.95
N HIS A 223 -12.49 -3.32 6.55
CA HIS A 223 -12.20 -2.76 5.23
C HIS A 223 -11.74 -3.85 4.24
N GLN A 224 -12.64 -4.34 3.38
CA GLN A 224 -12.29 -5.33 2.36
C GLN A 224 -11.62 -4.71 1.11
N SER A 225 -10.59 -5.40 0.60
CA SER A 225 -9.96 -5.10 -0.69
C SER A 225 -10.47 -6.04 -1.76
N ARG A 226 -10.68 -5.55 -2.99
CA ARG A 226 -10.97 -6.40 -4.16
C ARG A 226 -9.86 -7.39 -4.52
N TYR A 227 -8.69 -7.22 -3.93
CA TYR A 227 -7.50 -8.03 -4.15
C TYR A 227 -7.20 -8.94 -2.97
N ALA A 228 -8.09 -9.02 -1.98
CA ALA A 228 -7.96 -10.03 -0.93
C ALA A 228 -7.97 -11.42 -1.58
N ALA A 229 -7.14 -12.33 -1.06
CA ALA A 229 -7.22 -13.73 -1.44
C ALA A 229 -8.61 -14.28 -1.10
N ALA A 230 -9.13 -15.17 -1.95
CA ALA A 230 -10.39 -15.83 -1.68
C ALA A 230 -10.28 -16.65 -0.40
N LEU A 231 -11.31 -16.60 0.45
CA LEU A 231 -11.31 -17.36 1.71
C LEU A 231 -11.44 -18.86 1.48
N ILE A 232 -12.16 -19.23 0.41
CA ILE A 232 -12.28 -20.59 -0.08
C ILE A 232 -11.66 -20.60 -1.47
N PRO A 233 -10.70 -21.49 -1.76
CA PRO A 233 -10.19 -21.68 -3.12
C PRO A 233 -11.34 -21.92 -4.11
N GLU A 234 -11.18 -21.45 -5.34
CA GLU A 234 -12.20 -21.65 -6.37
C GLU A 234 -12.42 -23.14 -6.70
N PHE A 235 -11.35 -23.92 -6.61
CA PHE A 235 -11.32 -25.34 -6.93
C PHE A 235 -10.91 -26.14 -5.70
N GLU A 236 -11.54 -27.30 -5.51
CA GLU A 236 -11.14 -28.26 -4.49
C GLU A 236 -9.76 -28.83 -4.79
N TYR A 237 -9.55 -29.22 -6.04
CA TYR A 237 -8.27 -29.69 -6.55
C TYR A 237 -8.13 -29.41 -8.05
N GLN A 238 -6.91 -29.55 -8.54
CA GLN A 238 -6.58 -29.50 -9.96
C GLN A 238 -6.03 -30.86 -10.37
N ALA A 239 -6.60 -31.46 -11.42
CA ALA A 239 -6.22 -32.78 -11.89
C ALA A 239 -6.31 -32.88 -13.43
N PRO A 240 -5.60 -33.82 -14.06
CA PRO A 240 -5.85 -34.20 -15.45
C PRO A 240 -7.33 -34.57 -15.66
N LEU A 241 -7.93 -34.19 -16.80
CA LEU A 241 -9.34 -34.46 -17.12
C LEU A 241 -9.70 -35.96 -17.04
N SER A 242 -8.75 -36.85 -17.32
CA SER A 242 -8.91 -38.30 -17.19
C SER A 242 -9.04 -38.80 -15.75
N GLN A 243 -8.67 -37.97 -14.77
CA GLN A 243 -8.73 -38.27 -13.33
C GLN A 243 -9.89 -37.54 -12.64
N ALA A 244 -10.68 -36.73 -13.36
CA ALA A 244 -11.93 -36.20 -12.83
C ALA A 244 -12.96 -37.33 -12.73
N GLU A 245 -13.67 -37.40 -11.58
CA GLU A 245 -14.65 -38.44 -11.34
C GLU A 245 -15.91 -38.23 -12.19
N ARG A 246 -16.66 -39.31 -12.41
CA ARG A 246 -17.88 -39.29 -13.22
C ARG A 246 -18.99 -38.58 -12.43
N GLY A 247 -19.15 -37.29 -12.66
CA GLY A 247 -20.09 -36.43 -11.92
C GLY A 247 -19.48 -35.08 -11.50
N ASP A 248 -18.17 -34.91 -11.63
CA ASP A 248 -17.46 -33.67 -11.29
C ASP A 248 -17.86 -32.51 -12.20
N GLU A 249 -18.15 -31.37 -11.58
CA GLU A 249 -18.27 -30.09 -12.28
C GLU A 249 -16.88 -29.50 -12.48
N VAL A 250 -16.41 -29.52 -13.73
CA VAL A 250 -15.06 -29.12 -14.12
C VAL A 250 -15.04 -27.80 -14.89
N ALA A 251 -14.06 -26.94 -14.59
CA ALA A 251 -13.83 -25.71 -15.34
C ALA A 251 -13.34 -26.00 -16.78
N LYS A 252 -13.89 -25.29 -17.75
CA LYS A 252 -13.45 -25.35 -19.16
C LYS A 252 -12.06 -24.70 -19.31
N ARG A 253 -11.01 -25.52 -19.12
CA ARG A 253 -9.56 -25.21 -19.28
C ARG A 253 -9.04 -24.08 -18.39
N LEU A 254 -8.07 -24.41 -17.54
CA LEU A 254 -7.33 -23.41 -16.76
C LEU A 254 -6.47 -22.56 -17.71
N ALA A 255 -6.56 -21.23 -17.60
CA ALA A 255 -5.77 -20.32 -18.42
C ALA A 255 -4.26 -20.50 -18.14
N GLY A 256 -3.53 -21.09 -19.09
CA GLY A 256 -2.06 -21.24 -19.05
C GLY A 256 -1.51 -22.62 -18.66
N GLY A 257 -2.35 -23.65 -18.50
CA GLY A 257 -1.90 -25.04 -18.28
C GLY A 257 -1.73 -25.85 -19.58
N SER A 258 -0.97 -26.96 -19.54
CA SER A 258 -1.04 -27.98 -20.59
C SER A 258 -2.49 -28.43 -20.79
N SER A 259 -2.87 -28.79 -22.01
CA SER A 259 -4.25 -29.02 -22.49
C SER A 259 -5.16 -29.92 -21.65
N ASP A 260 -4.64 -30.58 -20.61
CA ASP A 260 -5.28 -31.70 -19.93
C ASP A 260 -5.61 -31.41 -18.46
N ILE A 261 -5.09 -30.35 -17.80
CA ILE A 261 -5.39 -30.08 -16.38
C ILE A 261 -6.64 -29.20 -16.25
N VAL A 262 -7.62 -29.68 -15.48
CA VAL A 262 -8.87 -28.98 -15.15
C VAL A 262 -8.95 -28.73 -13.64
N GLY A 263 -9.62 -27.64 -13.25
CA GLY A 263 -10.00 -27.40 -11.86
C GLY A 263 -11.35 -28.02 -11.60
N VAL A 264 -11.46 -28.83 -10.55
CA VAL A 264 -12.73 -29.40 -10.09
C VAL A 264 -13.32 -28.46 -9.05
N TYR A 265 -14.55 -27.99 -9.28
CA TYR A 265 -15.24 -27.11 -8.34
C TYR A 265 -15.61 -27.86 -7.07
N HIS A 266 -15.62 -27.15 -5.95
CA HIS A 266 -16.27 -27.66 -4.74
C HIS A 266 -17.75 -27.94 -5.01
N THR A 267 -18.28 -29.03 -4.49
CA THR A 267 -19.73 -29.22 -4.38
C THR A 267 -20.36 -28.14 -3.49
N MET A 268 -21.65 -27.90 -3.64
CA MET A 268 -22.40 -26.94 -2.82
C MET A 268 -22.26 -27.24 -1.31
N GLU A 269 -22.30 -28.53 -0.92
CA GLU A 269 -22.16 -28.98 0.46
C GLU A 269 -20.75 -28.80 1.01
N GLN A 270 -19.72 -29.17 0.24
CA GLN A 270 -18.33 -28.92 0.63
C GLN A 270 -18.07 -27.43 0.83
N HIS A 271 -18.59 -26.60 -0.07
CA HIS A 271 -18.44 -25.16 0.02
C HIS A 271 -19.16 -24.59 1.26
N ILE A 272 -20.40 -25.03 1.55
CA ILE A 272 -21.11 -24.69 2.80
C ILE A 272 -20.31 -25.12 4.04
N GLN A 273 -19.74 -26.32 4.03
CA GLN A 273 -18.96 -26.85 5.14
C GLN A 273 -17.70 -26.02 5.39
N LEU A 274 -16.96 -25.70 4.33
CA LEU A 274 -15.78 -24.83 4.40
C LEU A 274 -16.16 -23.44 4.92
N ALA A 275 -17.20 -22.83 4.36
CA ALA A 275 -17.67 -21.51 4.78
C ALA A 275 -18.09 -21.47 6.26
N SER A 276 -18.68 -22.55 6.77
CA SER A 276 -19.10 -22.67 8.17
C SER A 276 -17.95 -22.82 9.16
N GLY A 277 -16.77 -23.22 8.69
CA GLY A 277 -15.55 -23.32 9.48
C GLY A 277 -14.70 -22.05 9.49
N LEU A 278 -15.05 -21.02 8.71
CA LEU A 278 -14.25 -19.80 8.59
C LEU A 278 -14.55 -18.79 9.70
N GLU A 279 -13.50 -18.18 10.21
CA GLU A 279 -13.60 -16.94 10.98
C GLU A 279 -13.77 -15.73 10.03
N SER A 280 -14.38 -14.66 10.51
CA SER A 280 -14.45 -13.42 9.71
C SER A 280 -13.02 -12.89 9.46
N PRO A 281 -12.66 -12.47 8.24
CA PRO A 281 -11.35 -11.87 7.98
C PRO A 281 -11.10 -10.58 8.77
N SER A 282 -12.19 -9.87 9.11
CA SER A 282 -12.18 -8.72 10.02
C SER A 282 -11.86 -9.09 11.48
N GLU A 283 -11.72 -10.37 11.74
CA GLU A 283 -11.37 -10.93 13.02
C GLU A 283 -9.95 -11.50 13.06
N SER A 284 -9.15 -11.42 11.98
CA SER A 284 -7.77 -11.92 11.99
C SER A 284 -6.80 -11.02 12.79
N ALA A 285 -5.98 -11.64 13.66
CA ALA A 285 -5.09 -10.94 14.61
C ALA A 285 -3.65 -10.69 14.08
N HIS A 286 -3.34 -11.09 12.84
CA HIS A 286 -1.96 -11.24 12.37
C HIS A 286 -1.14 -9.94 12.24
N GLN A 287 -1.75 -8.77 12.41
CA GLN A 287 -1.11 -7.46 12.13
C GLN A 287 -0.39 -6.83 13.32
N VAL A 288 -0.72 -7.21 14.55
CA VAL A 288 -0.06 -6.63 15.74
C VAL A 288 1.37 -7.19 15.82
N PRO A 289 2.43 -6.36 15.88
CA PRO A 289 3.80 -6.84 16.00
C PRO A 289 4.02 -7.64 17.28
N ASP A 290 4.79 -8.73 17.20
CA ASP A 290 5.00 -9.64 18.34
C ASP A 290 5.61 -8.96 19.57
N ALA A 291 6.41 -7.92 19.38
CA ALA A 291 6.91 -7.11 20.50
C ALA A 291 5.77 -6.50 21.33
N VAL A 292 4.73 -5.97 20.66
CA VAL A 292 3.54 -5.41 21.32
C VAL A 292 2.69 -6.53 21.93
N ARG A 293 2.54 -7.67 21.24
CA ARG A 293 1.83 -8.84 21.78
C ARG A 293 2.47 -9.36 23.07
N ARG A 294 3.80 -9.45 23.10
CA ARG A 294 4.57 -9.81 24.29
C ARG A 294 4.38 -8.81 25.42
N ASN A 295 4.36 -7.51 25.14
CA ASN A 295 4.07 -6.49 26.17
C ASN A 295 2.68 -6.66 26.77
N ILE A 296 1.66 -6.94 25.94
CA ILE A 296 0.30 -7.24 26.42
C ILE A 296 0.33 -8.46 27.34
N PHE A 297 0.98 -9.55 26.91
CA PHE A 297 1.12 -10.76 27.71
C PHE A 297 1.78 -10.47 29.06
N THR A 298 2.93 -9.78 29.07
CA THR A 298 3.67 -9.41 30.29
C THR A 298 2.84 -8.55 31.23
N LEU A 299 2.15 -7.51 30.72
CA LEU A 299 1.28 -6.66 31.54
C LEU A 299 0.13 -7.45 32.16
N CYS A 300 -0.47 -8.37 31.42
CA CYS A 300 -1.59 -9.18 31.91
C CYS A 300 -1.14 -10.22 32.96
N THR A 301 0.00 -10.87 32.74
CA THR A 301 0.48 -12.00 33.56
C THR A 301 1.34 -11.60 34.75
N GLU A 302 2.24 -10.63 34.59
CA GLU A 302 3.10 -10.16 35.68
C GLU A 302 2.50 -8.97 36.43
N GLY A 303 1.60 -8.23 35.78
CA GLY A 303 0.86 -7.12 36.37
C GLY A 303 1.49 -5.74 36.12
N PRO A 304 0.68 -4.66 36.15
CA PRO A 304 1.14 -3.29 35.90
C PRO A 304 2.23 -2.81 36.87
N LEU A 305 2.24 -3.28 38.13
CA LEU A 305 3.24 -2.89 39.13
C LEU A 305 4.63 -3.48 38.82
N ALA A 306 4.70 -4.75 38.43
CA ALA A 306 5.96 -5.40 38.07
C ALA A 306 6.59 -4.71 36.86
N VAL A 307 5.77 -4.44 35.82
CA VAL A 307 6.21 -3.71 34.62
C VAL A 307 6.65 -2.29 34.96
N SER A 308 5.94 -1.61 35.86
CA SER A 308 6.31 -0.29 36.39
C SER A 308 7.69 -0.26 37.03
N LYS A 309 8.03 -1.27 37.85
CA LYS A 309 9.37 -1.41 38.45
C LYS A 309 10.46 -1.60 37.39
N ARG A 310 10.23 -2.44 36.37
CA ARG A 310 11.17 -2.64 35.25
C ARG A 310 11.40 -1.35 34.47
N ARG A 311 10.35 -0.58 34.19
CA ARG A 311 10.45 0.72 33.51
C ARG A 311 11.29 1.74 34.30
N LEU A 312 11.12 1.80 35.62
CA LEU A 312 11.94 2.66 36.48
C LEU A 312 13.41 2.22 36.50
N GLN A 313 13.66 0.91 36.59
CA GLN A 313 15.03 0.38 36.52
C GLN A 313 15.69 0.71 35.18
N ALA A 314 14.99 0.49 34.07
CA ALA A 314 15.47 0.86 32.73
C ALA A 314 15.76 2.36 32.63
N LEU A 315 14.88 3.22 33.17
CA LEU A 315 15.10 4.67 33.17
C LEU A 315 16.32 5.08 33.99
N ASN A 316 16.55 4.46 35.15
CA ASN A 316 17.73 4.72 35.98
C ASN A 316 19.02 4.30 35.26
N GLN A 317 19.01 3.14 34.60
CA GLN A 317 20.11 2.69 33.76
C GLN A 317 20.41 3.66 32.62
N LEU A 318 19.38 4.23 31.97
CA LEU A 318 19.59 5.24 30.93
C LEU A 318 20.25 6.51 31.46
N ASN A 319 19.84 7.01 32.63
CA ASN A 319 20.48 8.21 33.20
C ASN A 319 21.94 7.96 33.55
N ALA A 320 22.26 6.78 34.11
CA ALA A 320 23.66 6.40 34.37
C ALA A 320 24.45 6.31 33.06
N ARG A 321 23.89 5.65 32.04
CA ARG A 321 24.57 5.46 30.77
C ARG A 321 24.74 6.76 29.98
N LEU A 322 23.79 7.67 30.06
CA LEU A 322 23.91 9.01 29.48
C LEU A 322 25.16 9.72 30.00
N LYS A 323 25.39 9.66 31.33
CA LYS A 323 26.57 10.26 31.98
C LYS A 323 27.88 9.59 31.53
N GLU A 324 27.89 8.27 31.43
CA GLU A 324 29.06 7.51 30.96
C GLU A 324 29.41 7.81 29.49
N LEU A 325 28.44 8.21 28.68
CA LEU A 325 28.62 8.52 27.26
C LEU A 325 28.98 9.98 26.98
N GLU A 326 28.93 10.88 27.97
CA GLU A 326 29.17 12.33 27.78
C GLU A 326 30.48 12.62 27.02
N ALA A 327 31.58 11.97 27.40
CA ALA A 327 32.87 12.16 26.74
C ALA A 327 32.86 11.70 25.27
N LYS A 328 32.22 10.55 24.98
CA LYS A 328 32.10 10.03 23.61
C LYS A 328 31.20 10.91 22.76
N GLU A 329 30.11 11.40 23.34
CA GLU A 329 29.17 12.32 22.71
C GLU A 329 29.85 13.65 22.37
N ALA A 330 30.68 14.19 23.26
CA ALA A 330 31.45 15.41 23.02
C ALA A 330 32.43 15.24 21.84
N VAL A 331 33.14 14.12 21.78
CA VAL A 331 34.04 13.80 20.65
C VAL A 331 33.26 13.66 19.35
N LEU A 332 32.13 12.97 19.36
CA LEU A 332 31.26 12.85 18.18
C LEU A 332 30.82 14.23 17.68
N ARG A 333 30.36 15.10 18.59
CA ARG A 333 29.90 16.45 18.27
C ARG A 333 30.99 17.35 17.69
N GLN A 334 32.23 17.25 18.19
CA GLN A 334 33.37 18.00 17.64
C GLN A 334 33.65 17.68 16.17
N GLY A 335 33.31 16.47 15.72
CA GLY A 335 33.45 16.05 14.32
C GLY A 335 32.26 16.40 13.42
N MET A 336 31.18 16.95 13.96
CA MET A 336 29.98 17.31 13.19
C MET A 336 30.14 18.67 12.49
N HIS A 337 29.45 18.84 11.38
CA HIS A 337 29.31 20.17 10.77
C HIS A 337 28.60 21.12 11.76
N PRO A 338 29.07 22.37 11.95
CA PRO A 338 28.50 23.30 12.95
C PRO A 338 26.97 23.44 12.88
N ASP A 339 26.41 23.67 11.70
CA ASP A 339 24.95 23.75 11.52
C ASP A 339 24.19 22.45 11.79
N VAL A 340 24.81 21.29 11.54
CA VAL A 340 24.18 19.99 11.83
C VAL A 340 24.21 19.73 13.34
N GLU A 341 25.33 20.07 14.00
CA GLU A 341 25.44 20.07 15.48
C GLU A 341 24.36 20.95 16.10
N GLU A 342 24.16 22.14 15.56
CA GLU A 342 23.21 23.10 16.11
C GLU A 342 21.75 22.61 16.00
N VAL A 343 21.34 22.06 14.87
CA VAL A 343 19.99 21.49 14.69
C VAL A 343 19.77 20.23 15.55
N SER A 344 20.81 19.41 15.69
CA SER A 344 20.77 18.19 16.51
C SER A 344 21.14 18.42 17.98
N ARG A 345 21.32 19.68 18.39
CA ARG A 345 21.75 20.06 19.73
C ARG A 345 20.81 19.48 20.78
N GLY A 346 21.41 18.95 21.85
CA GLY A 346 20.69 18.31 22.94
C GLY A 346 20.27 16.85 22.69
N LYS A 347 20.41 16.31 21.48
CA LYS A 347 20.12 14.89 21.20
C LYS A 347 21.23 13.99 21.74
N ALA A 348 20.89 12.95 22.50
CA ALA A 348 21.89 11.99 23.00
C ALA A 348 22.17 10.93 21.92
N ILE A 349 23.00 11.25 20.92
CA ILE A 349 23.18 10.44 19.70
C ILE A 349 23.88 9.11 19.99
N CYS A 350 24.90 9.10 20.85
CA CYS A 350 25.59 7.88 21.27
C CYS A 350 24.65 6.96 22.04
N LEU A 351 23.87 7.51 22.99
CA LEU A 351 22.88 6.73 23.74
C LEU A 351 21.78 6.19 22.83
N PHE A 352 21.32 7.01 21.87
CA PHE A 352 20.33 6.60 20.89
C PHE A 352 20.85 5.41 20.07
N ARG A 353 22.10 5.46 19.58
CA ARG A 353 22.73 4.33 18.88
C ARG A 353 22.74 3.07 19.74
N GLU A 354 23.22 3.14 20.98
CA GLU A 354 23.26 1.99 21.89
C GLU A 354 21.87 1.39 22.12
N LEU A 355 20.83 2.21 22.26
CA LEU A 355 19.46 1.73 22.44
C LEU A 355 18.88 1.06 21.19
N LEU A 356 19.23 1.55 20.00
CA LEU A 356 18.81 0.91 18.75
C LEU A 356 19.49 -0.45 18.57
N GLU A 357 20.77 -0.57 18.92
CA GLU A 357 21.49 -1.84 18.92
C GLU A 357 20.90 -2.80 19.96
N GLU A 358 20.68 -2.34 21.21
CA GLU A 358 20.10 -3.14 22.29
C GLU A 358 18.71 -3.68 21.93
N THR A 359 17.87 -2.83 21.34
CA THR A 359 16.50 -3.21 20.95
C THR A 359 16.44 -3.95 19.62
N GLY A 360 17.56 -4.20 18.95
CA GLY A 360 17.63 -4.87 17.66
C GLY A 360 16.88 -4.13 16.55
N PHE A 361 16.99 -2.80 16.50
CA PHE A 361 16.42 -1.99 15.44
C PHE A 361 17.17 -2.20 14.12
N GLY A 362 16.44 -2.53 13.05
CA GLY A 362 17.00 -3.02 11.80
C GLY A 362 17.63 -1.98 10.87
N ASP A 363 17.66 -0.70 11.24
CA ASP A 363 18.21 0.39 10.43
C ASP A 363 18.97 1.41 11.29
N LEU A 364 20.30 1.27 11.36
CA LEU A 364 21.14 2.20 12.13
C LEU A 364 21.50 3.48 11.34
N SER A 365 21.11 3.60 10.06
CA SER A 365 21.39 4.80 9.26
C SER A 365 20.63 6.04 9.77
N VAL A 366 19.63 5.84 10.62
CA VAL A 366 18.95 6.92 11.35
C VAL A 366 19.89 7.68 12.28
N VAL A 367 20.93 7.02 12.79
CA VAL A 367 21.98 7.70 13.59
C VAL A 367 22.81 8.60 12.69
N ASP A 368 23.19 8.11 11.51
CA ASP A 368 23.97 8.88 10.53
C ASP A 368 23.18 10.10 10.05
N SER A 369 21.85 9.98 9.95
CA SER A 369 20.94 11.09 9.64
C SER A 369 20.98 12.20 10.69
N LEU A 370 21.20 11.87 11.97
CA LEU A 370 21.37 12.86 13.04
C LEU A 370 22.78 13.45 13.07
N VAL A 371 23.80 12.69 12.69
CA VAL A 371 25.22 13.11 12.73
C VAL A 371 25.61 13.94 11.51
N SER A 372 25.15 13.56 10.33
CA SER A 372 25.55 14.18 9.05
C SER A 372 24.42 14.97 8.38
N GLY A 373 23.18 14.81 8.83
CA GLY A 373 22.00 15.34 8.14
C GLY A 373 21.53 14.45 6.99
N VAL A 374 20.36 14.78 6.45
CA VAL A 374 19.66 14.02 5.41
C VAL A 374 19.85 14.64 4.03
N GLU A 375 20.06 13.81 3.01
CA GLU A 375 20.08 14.25 1.61
C GLU A 375 18.67 14.45 1.06
N LEU A 376 18.43 15.56 0.36
CA LEU A 376 17.10 15.89 -0.19
C LEU A 376 16.83 15.26 -1.57
N GLY A 377 17.89 14.83 -2.26
CA GLY A 377 17.85 14.10 -3.52
C GLY A 377 18.76 12.87 -3.47
N GLY A 378 18.82 12.09 -4.54
CA GLY A 378 19.60 10.85 -4.60
C GLY A 378 18.79 9.62 -4.22
N VAL A 379 19.48 8.54 -3.83
CA VAL A 379 18.85 7.24 -3.56
C VAL A 379 18.65 7.07 -2.07
N GLU A 380 17.44 6.68 -1.65
CA GLU A 380 17.14 6.30 -0.29
C GLU A 380 18.09 5.17 0.17
N PRO A 381 18.72 5.30 1.36
CA PRO A 381 19.49 4.20 1.95
C PRO A 381 18.64 2.94 2.10
N GLU A 382 19.24 1.76 1.82
CA GLU A 382 18.58 0.46 1.95
C GLU A 382 17.97 0.33 3.35
N CYS A 383 16.68 0.01 3.42
CA CYS A 383 15.93 -0.08 4.67
C CYS A 383 15.06 -1.32 4.66
N ARG A 384 15.21 -2.16 5.69
CA ARG A 384 14.40 -3.38 5.87
C ARG A 384 13.21 -3.19 6.81
N LEU A 385 13.03 -1.98 7.35
CA LEU A 385 11.90 -1.66 8.24
C LEU A 385 10.56 -1.67 7.49
N PHE A 386 10.60 -1.27 6.22
CA PHE A 386 9.42 -1.15 5.37
C PHE A 386 9.43 -2.22 4.28
N PRO A 387 8.26 -2.68 3.83
CA PRO A 387 8.16 -3.48 2.61
C PRO A 387 8.79 -2.73 1.44
N GLU A 388 9.46 -3.46 0.54
CA GLU A 388 10.10 -2.85 -0.61
C GLU A 388 9.05 -2.35 -1.62
N ARG A 389 9.14 -1.07 -2.01
CA ARG A 389 8.45 -0.49 -3.15
C ARG A 389 9.30 0.62 -3.75
N ARG A 390 9.98 0.27 -4.83
CA ARG A 390 10.82 1.21 -5.56
C ARG A 390 9.99 2.28 -6.28
N ARG A 391 10.28 3.55 -5.99
CA ARG A 391 9.88 4.73 -6.76
C ARG A 391 11.17 5.37 -7.30
N PRO A 392 11.50 5.11 -8.57
CA PRO A 392 12.73 5.59 -9.17
C PRO A 392 12.70 7.11 -9.31
N MET A 393 13.88 7.73 -9.19
CA MET A 393 14.02 9.15 -9.49
C MET A 393 13.72 9.40 -10.98
N GLN A 394 13.06 10.53 -11.26
CA GLN A 394 12.72 10.96 -12.63
C GLN A 394 13.83 11.81 -13.24
N ILE A 395 14.62 12.50 -12.40
CA ILE A 395 15.72 13.37 -12.79
C ILE A 395 16.93 13.00 -11.93
N HIS A 396 18.11 12.86 -12.51
CA HIS A 396 19.33 12.62 -11.72
C HIS A 396 19.78 13.91 -11.01
N PRO A 397 20.36 13.87 -9.80
CA PRO A 397 20.88 15.06 -9.12
C PRO A 397 21.77 15.96 -10.00
N ASP A 398 22.67 15.38 -10.81
CA ASP A 398 23.50 16.15 -11.75
C ASP A 398 22.67 16.92 -12.80
N GLN A 399 21.54 16.36 -13.23
CA GLN A 399 20.62 17.03 -14.15
C GLN A 399 19.82 18.13 -13.43
N LEU A 400 19.47 17.91 -12.17
CA LEU A 400 18.87 18.94 -11.32
C LEU A 400 19.82 20.14 -11.17
N ASP A 401 21.11 19.89 -10.91
CA ASP A 401 22.16 20.90 -10.85
C ASP A 401 22.30 21.66 -12.17
N ALA A 402 22.37 20.95 -13.29
CA ALA A 402 22.53 21.54 -14.63
C ALA A 402 21.35 22.44 -15.04
N GLN A 403 20.15 22.18 -14.52
CA GLN A 403 18.94 22.94 -14.84
C GLN A 403 18.57 23.98 -13.77
N ALA A 404 19.30 24.04 -12.66
CA ALA A 404 18.88 24.76 -11.47
C ALA A 404 18.71 26.27 -11.73
N GLN A 405 19.65 26.88 -12.44
CA GLN A 405 19.61 28.30 -12.78
C GLN A 405 18.40 28.67 -13.64
N ILE A 406 18.18 27.96 -14.75
CA ILE A 406 17.07 28.24 -15.68
C ILE A 406 15.73 28.10 -14.95
N ARG A 407 15.56 27.03 -14.16
CA ARG A 407 14.32 26.79 -13.41
C ARG A 407 14.08 27.82 -12.31
N ARG A 408 15.15 28.27 -11.65
CA ARG A 408 15.08 29.36 -10.67
C ARG A 408 14.60 30.64 -11.33
N GLU A 409 15.18 31.02 -12.47
CA GLU A 409 14.75 32.20 -13.24
C GLU A 409 13.28 32.09 -13.67
N GLU A 410 12.83 30.93 -14.15
CA GLU A 410 11.42 30.69 -14.49
C GLU A 410 10.48 30.82 -13.29
N THR A 411 10.87 30.26 -12.14
CA THR A 411 10.10 30.33 -10.89
C THR A 411 9.96 31.77 -10.44
N MET A 412 11.06 32.54 -10.48
CA MET A 412 11.06 33.94 -10.07
C MET A 412 10.20 34.83 -10.98
N ARG A 413 10.11 34.51 -12.28
CA ARG A 413 9.21 35.20 -13.23
C ARG A 413 7.73 34.90 -12.96
N ARG A 414 7.40 33.70 -12.49
CA ARG A 414 6.02 33.24 -12.23
C ARG A 414 5.53 33.59 -10.83
N ARG A 415 5.71 34.85 -10.40
CA ARG A 415 5.29 35.31 -9.08
C ARG A 415 3.85 34.85 -8.78
N PRO A 416 3.61 34.06 -7.72
CA PRO A 416 2.25 33.66 -7.37
C PRO A 416 1.46 34.91 -6.97
N PRO A 417 0.27 35.16 -7.55
CA PRO A 417 -0.64 36.15 -6.98
C PRO A 417 -1.00 35.72 -5.55
N SER A 418 -0.79 36.60 -4.58
CA SER A 418 -1.04 36.33 -3.16
C SER A 418 -1.81 37.49 -2.54
N ASP A 419 -2.74 37.16 -1.65
CA ASP A 419 -3.42 38.14 -0.81
C ASP A 419 -2.38 38.84 0.09
N PRO A 420 -2.44 40.17 0.29
CA PRO A 420 -1.57 40.87 1.23
C PRO A 420 -1.53 40.26 2.64
N ALA A 421 -2.66 39.74 3.14
CA ALA A 421 -2.73 39.12 4.45
C ALA A 421 -1.98 37.77 4.49
N ASP A 422 -2.11 36.97 3.43
CA ASP A 422 -1.36 35.72 3.28
C ASP A 422 0.15 36.00 3.13
N SER A 423 0.51 37.07 2.44
CA SER A 423 1.92 37.46 2.29
C SER A 423 2.54 37.84 3.64
N ALA A 424 1.84 38.63 4.46
CA ALA A 424 2.30 39.00 5.80
C ALA A 424 2.49 37.78 6.70
N ALA A 425 1.51 36.87 6.74
CA ALA A 425 1.61 35.65 7.55
C ALA A 425 2.75 34.72 7.10
N LEU A 426 3.05 34.66 5.79
CA LEU A 426 4.18 33.90 5.26
C LEU A 426 5.53 34.49 5.72
N ILE A 427 5.65 35.82 5.69
CA ILE A 427 6.86 36.54 6.12
C ILE A 427 7.07 36.35 7.63
N ASP A 428 6.02 36.49 8.43
CA ASP A 428 6.08 36.35 9.89
C ASP A 428 6.54 34.95 10.31
N GLU A 429 5.92 33.89 9.76
CA GLU A 429 6.30 32.51 10.08
C GLU A 429 7.73 32.20 9.57
N THR A 430 8.12 32.74 8.42
CA THR A 430 9.48 32.55 7.91
C THR A 430 10.52 33.23 8.81
N THR A 431 10.24 34.44 9.28
CA THR A 431 11.09 35.17 10.22
C THR A 431 11.25 34.40 11.53
N GLN A 432 10.15 33.86 12.08
CA GLN A 432 10.20 33.01 13.26
C GLN A 432 11.02 31.72 13.05
N GLU A 433 10.99 31.13 11.85
CA GLU A 433 11.83 29.97 11.54
C GLU A 433 13.32 30.31 11.42
N ILE A 434 13.66 31.53 10.96
CA ILE A 434 15.03 32.04 10.93
C ILE A 434 15.52 32.32 12.36
N GLU A 435 14.74 33.02 13.17
CA GLU A 435 15.07 33.31 14.57
C GLU A 435 15.23 32.04 15.42
N ALA A 436 14.43 31.00 15.13
CA ALA A 436 14.56 29.70 15.76
C ALA A 436 15.74 28.86 15.23
N GLY A 437 16.50 29.36 14.24
CA GLY A 437 17.64 28.68 13.65
C GLY A 437 17.27 27.46 12.80
N PHE A 438 16.07 27.40 12.23
CA PHE A 438 15.71 26.33 11.27
C PHE A 438 16.09 26.68 9.83
N LEU A 439 16.15 27.97 9.54
CA LEU A 439 16.51 28.55 8.25
C LEU A 439 17.72 29.47 8.41
N LEU A 440 18.54 29.56 7.37
CA LEU A 440 19.64 30.49 7.24
C LEU A 440 19.24 31.63 6.30
N GLY A 441 19.55 32.87 6.66
CA GLY A 441 19.13 34.08 5.94
C GLY A 441 18.60 35.16 6.91
N PRO A 442 17.74 36.08 6.44
CA PRO A 442 17.24 36.19 5.06
C PRO A 442 18.36 36.66 4.10
N PHE A 443 18.32 36.17 2.86
CA PHE A 443 19.14 36.68 1.76
C PHE A 443 18.26 37.49 0.81
N THR A 444 18.79 38.60 0.31
CA THR A 444 18.03 39.59 -0.47
C THR A 444 18.31 39.52 -1.98
N SER A 445 19.30 38.74 -2.39
CA SER A 445 19.71 38.59 -3.80
C SER A 445 20.12 37.15 -4.14
N VAL A 446 20.13 36.83 -5.44
CA VAL A 446 20.60 35.52 -5.95
C VAL A 446 22.10 35.38 -5.74
N GLU A 447 22.82 36.49 -5.83
CA GLU A 447 24.26 36.61 -5.62
C GLU A 447 24.62 36.25 -4.18
N GLU A 448 23.93 36.83 -3.18
CA GLU A 448 24.15 36.51 -1.76
C GLU A 448 23.96 35.02 -1.45
N VAL A 449 22.92 34.39 -2.01
CA VAL A 449 22.69 32.94 -1.84
C VAL A 449 23.80 32.13 -2.51
N SER A 450 24.24 32.55 -3.70
CA SER A 450 25.27 31.83 -4.45
C SER A 450 26.64 31.94 -3.78
N ASP A 451 26.96 33.10 -3.21
CA ASP A 451 28.17 33.34 -2.44
C ASP A 451 28.15 32.52 -1.15
N PHE A 452 27.02 32.50 -0.44
CA PHE A 452 26.83 31.67 0.75
C PHE A 452 27.01 30.17 0.47
N LEU A 453 26.44 29.67 -0.62
CA LEU A 453 26.54 28.26 -1.02
C LEU A 453 27.86 27.93 -1.73
N GLY A 454 28.65 28.92 -2.13
CA GLY A 454 29.85 28.77 -2.95
C GLY A 454 29.58 28.17 -4.34
N CYS A 455 28.35 28.27 -4.86
CA CYS A 455 27.98 27.72 -6.17
C CYS A 455 26.78 28.43 -6.80
N GLN A 456 26.66 28.34 -8.13
CA GLN A 456 25.51 28.89 -8.88
C GLN A 456 24.42 27.82 -9.16
N CYS A 457 24.78 26.54 -9.05
CA CYS A 457 23.92 25.38 -9.31
C CYS A 457 23.06 25.02 -8.08
N TRP A 458 22.11 25.89 -7.75
CA TRP A 458 21.18 25.68 -6.64
C TRP A 458 19.72 25.87 -7.07
N SER A 459 18.84 25.05 -6.49
CA SER A 459 17.41 24.96 -6.81
C SER A 459 16.59 25.87 -5.91
N LEU A 460 15.63 26.61 -6.48
CA LEU A 460 14.70 27.46 -5.74
C LEU A 460 13.34 26.76 -5.57
N SER A 461 12.94 26.50 -4.33
CA SER A 461 11.60 26.02 -3.99
C SER A 461 10.74 27.18 -3.46
N PRO A 462 9.64 27.57 -4.13
CA PRO A 462 8.80 28.65 -3.63
C PRO A 462 8.04 28.21 -2.38
N ARG A 463 7.92 29.11 -1.40
CA ARG A 463 7.07 28.92 -0.23
C ARG A 463 5.68 29.47 -0.51
N PHE A 464 4.65 28.76 -0.05
CA PHE A 464 3.27 29.23 -0.12
C PHE A 464 2.50 28.87 1.15
N LEU A 465 1.41 29.59 1.38
CA LEU A 465 0.52 29.32 2.50
C LEU A 465 -0.61 28.38 2.11
N LEU A 466 -0.95 27.52 3.06
CA LEU A 466 -2.14 26.71 3.00
C LEU A 466 -2.92 26.85 4.30
N SER A 467 -4.12 27.43 4.21
CA SER A 467 -5.08 27.47 5.31
C SER A 467 -5.80 26.13 5.39
N GLN A 468 -5.47 25.34 6.42
CA GLN A 468 -5.96 23.97 6.59
C GLN A 468 -6.59 23.75 7.97
N GLY A 469 -7.71 23.00 7.98
CA GLY A 469 -8.32 22.47 9.20
C GLY A 469 -9.54 23.24 9.69
N GLU A 470 -10.07 22.80 10.83
CA GLU A 470 -11.28 23.36 11.43
C GLU A 470 -11.06 24.78 11.99
N ASP A 471 -9.85 25.05 12.48
CA ASP A 471 -9.45 26.29 13.14
C ASP A 471 -8.84 27.35 12.18
N GLY A 472 -8.85 27.11 10.87
CA GLY A 472 -8.21 28.02 9.90
C GLY A 472 -6.69 28.13 10.04
N LYS A 473 -6.05 27.09 10.59
CA LYS A 473 -4.61 27.09 10.86
C LYS A 473 -3.82 27.28 9.57
N VAL A 474 -3.03 28.34 9.53
CA VAL A 474 -2.09 28.65 8.45
C VAL A 474 -0.89 27.70 8.55
N ARG A 475 -0.50 27.09 7.43
CA ARG A 475 0.73 26.31 7.30
C ARG A 475 1.55 26.81 6.14
N VAL A 476 2.83 27.07 6.37
CA VAL A 476 3.80 27.33 5.31
C VAL A 476 4.23 26.00 4.70
N ILE A 477 4.17 25.89 3.38
CA ILE A 477 4.61 24.72 2.62
C ILE A 477 5.73 25.13 1.69
N ASP A 478 6.77 24.31 1.64
CA ASP A 478 7.89 24.48 0.73
C ASP A 478 7.66 23.61 -0.52
N ASP A 479 7.49 24.21 -1.70
CA ASP A 479 7.14 23.47 -2.92
C ASP A 479 8.37 22.84 -3.60
N PHE A 480 8.84 21.74 -3.02
CA PHE A 480 9.92 20.92 -3.58
C PHE A 480 9.52 20.17 -4.87
N SER A 481 8.26 20.23 -5.28
CA SER A 481 7.80 19.68 -6.55
C SER A 481 8.02 20.69 -7.69
N ALA A 482 7.77 21.98 -7.44
CA ALA A 482 8.06 23.06 -8.39
C ALA A 482 9.55 23.15 -8.75
N SER A 483 10.43 22.92 -7.78
CA SER A 483 11.89 22.91 -7.98
C SER A 483 12.42 21.59 -8.57
N SER A 484 11.56 20.58 -8.78
CA SER A 484 11.94 19.21 -9.18
C SER A 484 12.88 18.47 -8.22
N VAL A 485 13.17 19.01 -7.03
CA VAL A 485 14.00 18.30 -6.03
C VAL A 485 13.34 16.97 -5.64
N ASN A 486 12.01 16.95 -5.46
CA ASN A 486 11.25 15.71 -5.21
C ASN A 486 11.42 14.66 -6.32
N GLN A 487 11.63 15.09 -7.57
CA GLN A 487 11.82 14.20 -8.72
C GLN A 487 13.25 13.63 -8.75
N SER A 488 14.18 14.21 -8.00
CA SER A 488 15.56 13.74 -7.86
C SER A 488 15.78 12.70 -6.75
N PHE A 489 14.74 12.41 -5.97
CA PHE A 489 14.78 11.43 -4.90
C PHE A 489 14.20 10.10 -5.37
N GLU A 490 14.96 9.02 -5.17
CA GLU A 490 14.52 7.64 -5.39
C GLU A 490 14.22 6.98 -4.04
N SER A 491 13.00 6.46 -3.85
CA SER A 491 12.64 5.70 -2.65
C SER A 491 12.62 4.21 -2.93
N HIS A 492 13.06 3.39 -1.98
CA HIS A 492 12.94 1.92 -2.01
C HIS A 492 11.90 1.41 -1.01
N SER A 493 11.52 2.24 -0.04
CA SER A 493 10.57 1.88 1.02
C SER A 493 9.11 2.11 0.61
N HIS A 494 8.22 1.21 1.04
CA HIS A 494 6.79 1.47 1.14
C HIS A 494 6.44 1.83 2.58
N LEU A 495 6.29 3.12 2.88
CA LEU A 495 5.89 3.55 4.22
C LEU A 495 4.53 2.93 4.59
N VAL A 496 4.53 2.00 5.54
CA VAL A 496 3.35 1.41 6.17
C VAL A 496 3.25 2.03 7.55
N LEU A 497 2.34 2.98 7.69
CA LEU A 497 2.12 3.74 8.93
C LEU A 497 1.04 3.05 9.77
N GLN A 498 1.09 3.24 11.09
CA GLN A 498 0.11 2.66 12.02
C GLN A 498 -1.07 3.61 12.18
N ASP A 499 -1.89 3.71 11.12
CA ASP A 499 -3.06 4.57 11.05
C ASP A 499 -4.20 4.14 12.03
N THR A 500 -5.35 4.81 11.93
CA THR A 500 -6.52 4.52 12.76
C THR A 500 -6.97 3.06 12.64
N ASP A 501 -6.89 2.46 11.45
CA ASP A 501 -7.28 1.06 11.23
C ASP A 501 -6.36 0.11 12.00
N PHE A 502 -5.04 0.35 11.95
CA PHE A 502 -4.07 -0.42 12.74
C PHE A 502 -4.31 -0.27 14.24
N THR A 503 -4.50 0.96 14.71
CA THR A 503 -4.73 1.26 16.14
C THR A 503 -5.98 0.55 16.67
N VAL A 504 -7.05 0.55 15.87
CA VAL A 504 -8.28 -0.21 16.14
C VAL A 504 -8.04 -1.72 16.16
N GLY A 505 -7.27 -2.24 15.20
CA GLY A 505 -6.88 -3.66 15.15
C GLY A 505 -6.12 -4.11 16.40
N LEU A 506 -5.18 -3.28 16.87
CA LEU A 506 -4.46 -3.48 18.13
C LEU A 506 -5.42 -3.53 19.34
N LEU A 507 -6.36 -2.59 19.43
CA LEU A 507 -7.33 -2.57 20.53
C LEU A 507 -8.28 -3.77 20.50
N ARG A 508 -8.73 -4.21 19.31
CA ARG A 508 -9.53 -5.44 19.15
C ARG A 508 -8.75 -6.66 19.61
N PHE A 509 -7.47 -6.75 19.24
CA PHE A 509 -6.58 -7.82 19.70
C PHE A 509 -6.44 -7.83 21.22
N LEU A 510 -6.11 -6.68 21.83
CA LEU A 510 -6.01 -6.55 23.29
C LEU A 510 -7.33 -6.95 23.96
N SER A 511 -8.45 -6.41 23.49
CA SER A 511 -9.78 -6.68 24.04
C SER A 511 -10.13 -8.18 24.03
N ARG A 512 -9.69 -8.95 23.03
CA ARG A 512 -9.84 -10.42 23.02
C ARG A 512 -9.06 -11.12 24.11
N VAL A 513 -7.81 -10.71 24.32
CA VAL A 513 -7.01 -11.22 25.44
C VAL A 513 -7.75 -10.94 26.76
N LEU A 514 -8.31 -9.75 26.91
CA LEU A 514 -9.07 -9.32 28.09
C LEU A 514 -10.43 -10.04 28.29
N LEU A 515 -11.04 -10.52 27.21
CA LEU A 515 -12.30 -11.28 27.26
C LEU A 515 -12.11 -12.69 27.82
N ASN A 516 -10.94 -13.30 27.65
CA ASN A 516 -10.65 -14.61 28.21
C ASN A 516 -10.35 -14.51 29.72
N LYS A 517 -11.34 -14.76 30.57
CA LYS A 517 -11.18 -14.62 32.03
C LYS A 517 -10.43 -15.76 32.71
N THR A 518 -10.21 -16.89 32.05
CA THR A 518 -9.60 -18.08 32.69
C THR A 518 -8.08 -18.02 32.68
N GLU A 519 -7.49 -17.65 31.55
CA GLU A 519 -6.04 -17.54 31.35
C GLU A 519 -5.72 -16.45 30.32
N VAL A 520 -4.51 -15.91 30.39
CA VAL A 520 -3.97 -14.99 29.39
C VAL A 520 -3.43 -15.81 28.22
N VAL A 521 -4.05 -15.70 27.04
CA VAL A 521 -3.63 -16.39 25.82
C VAL A 521 -3.27 -15.38 24.74
N VAL A 522 -2.02 -15.40 24.29
CA VAL A 522 -1.49 -14.45 23.30
C VAL A 522 -0.78 -15.23 22.18
N PRO A 523 -1.40 -15.39 21.00
CA PRO A 523 -0.74 -15.99 19.84
C PRO A 523 0.26 -15.03 19.21
N LEU A 524 1.39 -15.55 18.72
CA LEU A 524 2.45 -14.81 18.04
C LEU A 524 2.46 -15.10 16.53
N SER A 525 3.22 -14.29 15.78
CA SER A 525 3.27 -14.39 14.32
C SER A 525 3.97 -15.65 13.80
N ASP A 526 4.84 -16.27 14.60
CA ASP A 526 5.56 -17.50 14.30
C ASP A 526 4.78 -18.79 14.64
N GLY A 527 3.54 -18.66 15.11
CA GLY A 527 2.69 -19.77 15.54
C GLY A 527 2.86 -20.17 17.01
N GLN A 528 3.82 -19.60 17.74
CA GLN A 528 3.92 -19.78 19.19
C GLN A 528 2.69 -19.16 19.87
N VAL A 529 2.19 -19.81 20.93
CA VAL A 529 1.11 -19.28 21.77
C VAL A 529 1.62 -19.12 23.20
N LEU A 530 1.65 -17.88 23.69
CA LEU A 530 2.00 -17.59 25.08
C LEU A 530 0.78 -17.80 25.97
N ARG A 531 0.96 -18.51 27.08
CA ARG A 531 -0.08 -18.82 28.07
C ARG A 531 0.42 -18.50 29.47
N GLY A 532 -0.43 -17.92 30.31
CA GLY A 532 -0.09 -17.58 31.68
C GLY A 532 -1.30 -17.23 32.53
N SER A 533 -1.15 -17.30 33.84
CA SER A 533 -2.19 -16.89 34.78
C SER A 533 -2.32 -15.37 34.84
N TRP A 534 -3.53 -14.88 35.11
CA TRP A 534 -3.78 -13.46 35.34
C TRP A 534 -3.06 -12.98 36.61
N SER A 535 -2.41 -11.82 36.55
CA SER A 535 -1.89 -11.14 37.74
C SER A 535 -3.03 -10.66 38.63
N SER A 536 -2.75 -10.52 39.94
CA SER A 536 -3.72 -10.06 40.94
C SER A 536 -4.38 -8.72 40.57
N GLU A 537 -3.61 -7.79 40.04
CA GLU A 537 -4.10 -6.46 39.65
C GLU A 537 -5.05 -6.53 38.47
N MET A 538 -4.79 -7.45 37.53
CA MET A 538 -5.56 -7.57 36.29
C MET A 538 -6.88 -8.32 36.49
N LEU A 539 -6.98 -9.18 37.51
CA LEU A 539 -8.24 -9.84 37.91
C LEU A 539 -9.36 -8.83 38.23
N HIS A 540 -9.00 -7.63 38.70
CA HIS A 540 -9.95 -6.56 39.01
C HIS A 540 -10.40 -5.76 37.77
N SER A 541 -10.00 -6.18 36.57
CA SER A 541 -10.34 -5.52 35.30
C SER A 541 -10.06 -4.00 35.29
N PRO A 542 -8.82 -3.55 35.60
CA PRO A 542 -8.49 -2.14 35.70
C PRO A 542 -8.75 -1.41 34.37
N PRO A 543 -9.27 -0.15 34.38
CA PRO A 543 -9.54 0.58 33.13
C PRO A 543 -8.29 0.70 32.24
N LEU A 544 -8.45 0.49 30.94
CA LEU A 544 -7.43 0.87 29.95
C LEU A 544 -7.57 2.36 29.66
N LEU A 545 -6.46 3.07 29.72
CA LEU A 545 -6.37 4.49 29.41
C LEU A 545 -5.49 4.69 28.18
N ALA A 546 -5.67 5.81 27.50
CA ALA A 546 -4.83 6.22 26.39
C ALA A 546 -4.47 7.70 26.45
N LYS A 547 -3.35 8.04 25.81
CA LYS A 547 -2.97 9.43 25.49
C LYS A 547 -2.26 9.49 24.14
N THR A 548 -2.07 10.70 23.65
CA THR A 548 -1.21 10.98 22.50
C THR A 548 0.05 11.75 22.93
N ILE A 549 1.15 11.53 22.21
CA ILE A 549 2.40 12.29 22.32
C ILE A 549 2.68 12.88 20.94
N ASP A 550 2.81 14.21 20.86
CA ASP A 550 3.02 14.99 19.63
C ASP A 550 4.44 15.58 19.65
N LEU A 551 5.26 15.25 18.65
CA LEU A 551 6.57 15.88 18.49
C LEU A 551 6.43 17.29 17.90
N LYS A 552 6.98 18.30 18.58
CA LYS A 552 6.87 19.71 18.14
C LYS A 552 7.80 19.96 16.95
N LYS A 553 7.27 20.53 15.86
CA LYS A 553 8.03 20.85 14.64
C LYS A 553 8.94 19.68 14.21
N ALA A 554 8.39 18.46 14.19
CA ALA A 554 9.18 17.22 14.24
C ALA A 554 10.27 17.10 13.16
N TYR A 555 9.93 17.41 11.90
CA TYR A 555 10.91 17.46 10.80
C TYR A 555 12.07 18.43 11.07
N LYS A 556 11.76 19.60 11.63
CA LYS A 556 12.73 20.67 11.89
C LYS A 556 13.75 20.30 12.99
N GLN A 557 13.54 19.21 13.72
CA GLN A 557 14.51 18.70 14.70
C GLN A 557 15.64 17.87 14.08
N VAL A 558 15.62 17.66 12.75
CA VAL A 558 16.59 16.87 12.00
C VAL A 558 17.22 17.74 10.92
N ALA A 559 18.54 17.69 10.77
CA ALA A 559 19.28 18.53 9.84
C ALA A 559 19.18 18.03 8.39
N VAL A 560 19.27 18.96 7.46
CA VAL A 560 19.61 18.69 6.05
C VAL A 560 21.12 18.60 5.95
N LYS A 561 21.61 17.60 5.22
CA LYS A 561 23.04 17.42 4.98
C LYS A 561 23.60 18.65 4.25
N PRO A 562 24.77 19.20 4.66
CA PRO A 562 25.31 20.42 4.04
C PRO A 562 25.46 20.35 2.52
N SER A 563 25.83 19.18 1.98
CA SER A 563 25.93 18.94 0.53
C SER A 563 24.60 19.06 -0.23
N SER A 564 23.46 19.05 0.47
CA SER A 564 22.11 19.21 -0.08
C SER A 564 21.53 20.61 0.13
N TRP A 565 22.23 21.55 0.79
CA TRP A 565 21.72 22.92 0.99
C TRP A 565 21.43 23.67 -0.31
N ARG A 566 22.20 23.39 -1.37
CA ARG A 566 21.92 23.90 -2.72
C ARG A 566 20.56 23.47 -3.28
N HIS A 567 19.94 22.43 -2.73
CA HIS A 567 18.58 22.01 -3.10
C HIS A 567 17.54 22.41 -2.06
N ALA A 568 17.96 23.04 -0.96
CA ALA A 568 17.12 23.44 0.16
C ALA A 568 16.82 24.96 0.18
N VAL A 569 17.09 25.66 -0.92
CA VAL A 569 16.82 27.11 -1.01
C VAL A 569 15.33 27.34 -1.18
N LEU A 570 14.79 28.19 -0.31
CA LEU A 570 13.40 28.60 -0.25
C LEU A 570 13.26 30.04 -0.72
N GLY A 571 12.19 30.36 -1.44
CA GLY A 571 11.89 31.73 -1.87
C GLY A 571 10.47 32.15 -1.56
N TYR A 572 10.29 33.41 -1.15
CA TYR A 572 8.99 34.02 -0.92
C TYR A 572 8.96 35.49 -1.33
N PRO A 573 7.82 36.01 -1.81
CA PRO A 573 7.69 37.40 -2.22
C PRO A 573 7.47 38.30 -0.99
N ASP A 574 8.49 39.05 -0.60
CA ASP A 574 8.48 39.95 0.57
C ASP A 574 8.42 41.43 0.18
N LYS A 575 8.90 41.78 -1.03
CA LYS A 575 8.93 43.17 -1.53
C LYS A 575 7.93 43.38 -2.66
N LYS A 576 7.56 44.66 -2.89
CA LYS A 576 6.59 45.05 -3.94
C LYS A 576 6.96 44.48 -5.32
N ASP A 577 8.27 44.32 -5.61
CA ASP A 577 8.80 43.77 -6.88
C ASP A 577 10.00 42.78 -6.71
N GLY A 578 10.17 42.13 -5.54
CA GLY A 578 11.38 41.32 -5.27
C GLY A 578 11.13 40.03 -4.47
N TRP A 579 12.05 39.07 -4.63
CA TRP A 579 12.09 37.82 -3.88
C TRP A 579 13.05 37.94 -2.69
N THR A 580 12.69 37.35 -1.56
CA THR A 580 13.58 37.08 -0.42
C THR A 580 13.83 35.58 -0.34
N PHE A 581 15.03 35.20 0.09
CA PHE A 581 15.47 33.81 0.12
C PHE A 581 15.91 33.38 1.51
N ALA A 582 15.78 32.08 1.77
CA ALA A 582 16.36 31.43 2.94
C ALA A 582 16.84 30.03 2.55
N VAL A 583 17.80 29.47 3.28
CA VAL A 583 18.28 28.09 3.08
C VAL A 583 17.81 27.24 4.24
N SER A 584 17.07 26.17 3.97
CA SER A 584 16.61 25.27 5.02
C SER A 584 17.74 24.35 5.49
N ARG A 585 18.25 24.60 6.69
CA ARG A 585 19.24 23.70 7.32
C ARG A 585 18.60 22.55 8.10
N SER A 586 17.30 22.63 8.38
CA SER A 586 16.50 21.54 8.96
C SER A 586 15.58 20.93 7.91
N LEU A 587 15.07 19.70 8.12
CA LEU A 587 14.24 19.03 7.13
C LEU A 587 13.01 19.88 6.76
N PRO A 588 12.85 20.24 5.46
CA PRO A 588 11.75 21.08 5.02
C PRO A 588 10.45 20.30 4.90
N PHE A 589 9.33 21.00 5.08
CA PHE A 589 7.99 20.44 4.93
C PHE A 589 7.53 20.57 3.48
N GLY A 590 7.58 19.46 2.75
CA GLY A 590 7.28 19.39 1.32
C GLY A 590 8.27 18.57 0.49
N ALA A 591 9.46 18.31 1.05
CA ALA A 591 10.43 17.40 0.46
C ALA A 591 10.10 15.93 0.76
N THR A 592 10.15 15.08 -0.27
CA THR A 592 9.85 13.66 -0.19
C THR A 592 10.88 12.95 0.69
N ALA A 593 12.18 13.26 0.53
CA ALA A 593 13.25 12.70 1.34
C ALA A 593 13.05 12.94 2.86
N SER A 594 12.58 14.14 3.24
CA SER A 594 12.25 14.47 4.63
C SER A 594 11.26 13.47 5.23
N VAL A 595 10.22 13.13 4.47
CA VAL A 595 9.17 12.18 4.90
C VAL A 595 9.75 10.81 5.18
N TYR A 596 10.56 10.26 4.27
CA TYR A 596 11.15 8.93 4.44
C TYR A 596 12.13 8.90 5.61
N ALA A 597 13.04 9.88 5.68
CA ALA A 597 14.04 9.93 6.74
C ALA A 597 13.41 10.08 8.13
N PHE A 598 12.42 10.98 8.26
CA PHE A 598 11.76 11.20 9.54
C PHE A 598 10.95 9.99 10.01
N ASN A 599 10.23 9.30 9.13
CA ASN A 599 9.46 8.12 9.53
C ASN A 599 10.35 6.98 10.04
N LYS A 600 11.58 6.83 9.53
CA LYS A 600 12.55 5.86 10.10
C LYS A 600 12.95 6.25 11.52
N LEU A 601 13.19 7.53 11.78
CA LEU A 601 13.48 8.06 13.12
C LEU A 601 12.27 7.90 14.07
N ALA A 602 11.06 8.13 13.58
CA ALA A 602 9.84 7.93 14.38
C ALA A 602 9.66 6.46 14.79
N LEU A 603 9.88 5.52 13.86
CA LEU A 603 9.87 4.09 14.17
C LEU A 603 10.99 3.68 15.13
N ALA A 604 12.16 4.31 15.03
CA ALA A 604 13.27 4.08 15.95
C ALA A 604 12.88 4.46 17.39
N LEU A 605 12.19 5.59 17.57
CA LEU A 605 11.63 5.99 18.86
C LEU A 605 10.55 5.02 19.34
N LEU A 606 9.60 4.65 18.47
CA LEU A 606 8.57 3.67 18.80
C LEU A 606 9.21 2.35 19.26
N ARG A 607 10.25 1.88 18.57
CA ARG A 607 10.96 0.64 18.93
C ARG A 607 11.50 0.69 20.35
N ILE A 608 12.12 1.80 20.74
CA ILE A 608 12.65 1.99 22.10
C ILE A 608 11.49 1.99 23.11
N MET A 609 10.41 2.73 22.84
CA MET A 609 9.24 2.77 23.73
C MET A 609 8.63 1.37 23.93
N VAL A 610 8.47 0.61 22.85
CA VAL A 610 7.84 -0.72 22.86
C VAL A 610 8.77 -1.75 23.50
N VAL A 611 10.03 -1.85 23.09
CA VAL A 611 10.91 -2.95 23.50
C VAL A 611 11.60 -2.68 24.83
N LYS A 612 12.19 -1.49 25.03
CA LYS A 612 12.90 -1.16 26.28
C LYS A 612 11.95 -0.86 27.43
N PHE A 613 10.83 -0.20 27.14
CA PHE A 613 9.88 0.27 28.16
C PHE A 613 8.57 -0.50 28.19
N HIS A 614 8.42 -1.57 27.42
CA HIS A 614 7.19 -2.38 27.39
C HIS A 614 5.92 -1.54 27.15
N ALA A 615 6.00 -0.46 26.36
CA ALA A 615 4.83 0.35 26.04
C ALA A 615 3.95 -0.39 25.02
N ILE A 616 2.63 -0.18 25.13
CA ILE A 616 1.69 -0.48 24.05
C ILE A 616 1.46 0.85 23.33
N ALA A 617 2.09 1.03 22.17
CA ALA A 617 2.07 2.29 21.45
C ALA A 617 1.98 2.07 19.94
N THR A 618 1.43 3.07 19.24
CA THR A 618 1.41 3.15 17.78
C THR A 618 2.05 4.44 17.28
N ASP A 619 2.56 4.43 16.04
CA ASP A 619 3.15 5.61 15.37
C ASP A 619 2.42 6.01 14.09
N PHE A 620 2.21 7.31 13.91
CA PHE A 620 1.79 7.88 12.64
C PHE A 620 2.52 9.20 12.42
N TYR A 621 3.62 9.15 11.68
CA TYR A 621 4.57 10.27 11.56
C TYR A 621 5.08 10.74 12.93
N ASP A 622 4.65 11.92 13.38
CA ASP A 622 5.06 12.59 14.61
C ASP A 622 4.10 12.36 15.79
N ASP A 623 2.96 11.71 15.55
CA ASP A 623 1.96 11.37 16.56
C ASP A 623 2.18 9.94 17.08
N TYR A 624 2.33 9.77 18.39
CA TYR A 624 2.30 8.47 19.06
C TYR A 624 1.03 8.31 19.87
N THR A 625 0.28 7.21 19.69
CA THR A 625 -0.84 6.86 20.57
C THR A 625 -0.38 5.79 21.54
N VAL A 626 -0.50 6.04 22.85
CA VAL A 626 0.01 5.16 23.90
C VAL A 626 -1.15 4.68 24.76
N PHE A 627 -1.15 3.39 25.09
CA PHE A 627 -2.16 2.69 25.89
C PHE A 627 -1.54 2.09 27.15
N GLU A 628 -2.23 2.20 28.28
CA GLU A 628 -1.80 1.61 29.55
C GLU A 628 -2.97 1.42 30.52
N PHE A 629 -2.90 0.41 31.39
CA PHE A 629 -3.86 0.21 32.46
C PHE A 629 -3.68 1.26 33.56
N LYS A 630 -4.80 1.71 34.13
CA LYS A 630 -4.86 2.78 35.13
C LYS A 630 -3.76 2.70 36.22
N PRO A 631 -3.42 1.54 36.81
CA PRO A 631 -2.40 1.47 37.85
C PRO A 631 -0.97 1.87 37.41
N ALA A 632 -0.63 1.73 36.12
CA ALA A 632 0.70 2.05 35.59
C ALA A 632 0.75 3.31 34.72
N ALA A 633 -0.41 3.85 34.31
CA ALA A 633 -0.51 4.93 33.32
C ALA A 633 0.27 6.20 33.70
N SER A 634 0.13 6.68 34.95
CA SER A 634 0.85 7.90 35.40
C SER A 634 2.37 7.72 35.39
N LEU A 635 2.85 6.52 35.72
CA LEU A 635 4.28 6.25 35.69
C LEU A 635 4.79 6.15 34.25
N LEU A 636 4.08 5.44 33.38
CA LEU A 636 4.47 5.33 31.97
C LEU A 636 4.55 6.72 31.34
N ASP A 637 3.61 7.62 31.63
CA ASP A 637 3.66 9.00 31.15
C ASP A 637 4.98 9.69 31.51
N LYS A 638 5.33 9.67 32.80
CA LYS A 638 6.60 10.24 33.31
C LYS A 638 7.83 9.60 32.67
N VAL A 639 7.81 8.27 32.50
CA VAL A 639 8.89 7.50 31.89
C VAL A 639 9.09 7.89 30.43
N LEU A 640 8.02 7.96 29.63
CA LEU A 640 8.11 8.32 28.20
C LEU A 640 8.47 9.79 28.00
N CYS A 641 7.90 10.71 28.80
CA CYS A 641 8.32 12.11 28.77
C CYS A 641 9.80 12.26 29.15
N ARG A 642 10.28 11.54 30.17
CA ARG A 642 11.69 11.58 30.55
C ARG A 642 12.59 10.94 29.48
N LEU A 643 12.15 9.86 28.85
CA LEU A 643 12.86 9.23 27.73
C LEU A 643 13.08 10.23 26.58
N LEU A 644 12.02 10.90 26.13
CA LEU A 644 12.12 11.89 25.05
C LEU A 644 13.05 13.06 25.42
N LYS A 645 12.98 13.54 26.68
CA LYS A 645 13.91 14.54 27.20
C LYS A 645 15.36 14.07 27.20
N ILE A 646 15.62 12.84 27.67
CA ILE A 646 16.96 12.23 27.68
C ILE A 646 17.51 12.12 26.26
N LEU A 647 16.67 11.72 25.30
CA LEU A 647 17.08 11.59 23.89
C LEU A 647 17.11 12.94 23.15
N GLY A 648 16.69 14.03 23.77
CA GLY A 648 16.71 15.38 23.19
C GLY A 648 15.65 15.65 22.12
N TRP A 649 14.52 14.92 22.15
CA TRP A 649 13.37 15.19 21.28
C TRP A 649 12.43 16.20 21.92
N ILE A 650 12.04 17.21 21.17
CA ILE A 650 11.12 18.26 21.59
C ILE A 650 9.69 17.80 21.29
N PHE A 651 8.83 17.83 22.30
CA PHE A 651 7.44 17.37 22.21
C PHE A 651 6.50 18.34 22.93
N ALA A 652 5.19 18.15 22.77
CA ALA A 652 4.19 18.88 23.52
C ALA A 652 4.19 18.44 24.99
N GLU A 653 4.45 19.37 25.91
CA GLU A 653 4.48 19.14 27.36
C GLU A 653 3.30 19.81 28.10
N ASP A 654 2.55 20.63 27.39
CA ASP A 654 1.47 21.46 27.91
C ASP A 654 0.42 21.78 26.82
N GLY A 655 -0.67 22.39 27.26
CA GLY A 655 -1.73 22.87 26.38
C GLY A 655 -2.62 21.78 25.78
N LYS A 656 -3.40 22.14 24.76
CA LYS A 656 -4.43 21.27 24.15
C LYS A 656 -3.89 20.00 23.50
N LYS A 657 -2.58 19.94 23.22
CA LYS A 657 -1.91 18.80 22.62
C LYS A 657 -1.29 17.84 23.64
N PHE A 658 -1.19 18.24 24.91
CA PHE A 658 -0.68 17.39 25.99
C PHE A 658 -1.81 17.02 26.94
N VAL A 659 -2.64 16.07 26.51
CA VAL A 659 -3.76 15.56 27.30
C VAL A 659 -3.27 14.36 28.14
N PRO A 660 -3.57 14.30 29.45
CA PRO A 660 -3.19 13.16 30.27
C PRO A 660 -3.91 11.88 29.84
N PHE A 661 -3.44 10.74 30.33
CA PHE A 661 -4.11 9.45 30.13
C PHE A 661 -5.58 9.50 30.55
N GLY A 662 -6.48 9.12 29.65
CA GLY A 662 -7.92 9.09 29.88
C GLY A 662 -8.59 7.89 29.23
N PRO A 663 -9.84 7.57 29.62
CA PRO A 663 -10.63 6.52 28.99
C PRO A 663 -11.09 6.90 27.57
N GLN A 664 -11.02 8.19 27.24
CA GLN A 664 -11.28 8.73 25.91
C GLN A 664 -10.05 9.49 25.42
N VAL A 665 -9.64 9.26 24.18
CA VAL A 665 -8.47 9.92 23.58
C VAL A 665 -8.79 10.42 22.17
N VAL A 666 -8.35 11.64 21.87
CA VAL A 666 -8.35 12.18 20.51
C VAL A 666 -7.05 11.76 19.83
N THR A 667 -7.13 10.94 18.80
CA THR A 667 -5.95 10.50 18.03
C THR A 667 -6.25 10.41 16.54
N LEU A 668 -5.27 10.76 15.69
CA LEU A 668 -5.35 10.68 14.22
C LEU A 668 -6.65 11.23 13.61
N GLY A 669 -7.23 12.26 14.23
CA GLY A 669 -8.46 12.89 13.77
C GLY A 669 -9.77 12.23 14.26
N VAL A 670 -9.74 11.18 15.09
CA VAL A 670 -10.91 10.53 15.69
C VAL A 670 -10.87 10.58 17.22
N VAL A 671 -11.96 10.19 17.88
CA VAL A 671 -12.03 9.93 19.32
C VAL A 671 -12.20 8.44 19.54
N LEU A 672 -11.34 7.85 20.36
CA LEU A 672 -11.46 6.47 20.83
C LEU A 672 -12.02 6.48 22.25
N ASN A 673 -13.07 5.71 22.52
CA ASN A 673 -13.58 5.43 23.86
C ASN A 673 -13.28 3.96 24.23
N LEU A 674 -12.61 3.78 25.38
CA LEU A 674 -12.07 2.51 25.89
C LEU A 674 -12.78 2.00 27.16
N GLU A 675 -13.84 2.67 27.63
CA GLU A 675 -14.52 2.37 28.90
C GLU A 675 -15.01 0.92 28.99
N ASP A 676 -15.50 0.38 27.87
CA ASP A 676 -16.06 -0.97 27.78
C ASP A 676 -15.09 -2.01 27.18
N ILE A 677 -13.79 -1.74 27.16
CA ILE A 677 -12.82 -2.64 26.51
C ILE A 677 -12.78 -4.04 27.12
N TRP A 678 -13.01 -4.15 28.44
CA TRP A 678 -13.12 -5.42 29.15
C TRP A 678 -14.39 -6.20 28.83
N LYS A 679 -15.41 -5.54 28.28
CA LYS A 679 -16.65 -6.14 27.79
C LYS A 679 -16.56 -6.50 26.30
N GLY A 680 -15.40 -6.29 25.68
CA GLY A 680 -15.21 -6.57 24.26
C GLY A 680 -15.65 -5.42 23.36
N ARG A 681 -15.83 -4.18 23.84
CA ARG A 681 -16.36 -3.07 23.03
C ARG A 681 -15.40 -1.89 22.98
N ILE A 682 -15.19 -1.36 21.77
CA ILE A 682 -14.39 -0.16 21.50
C ILE A 682 -15.23 0.77 20.64
N THR A 683 -15.36 2.03 21.03
CA THR A 683 -16.17 3.00 20.29
C THR A 683 -15.28 4.03 19.62
N VAL A 684 -15.49 4.24 18.31
CA VAL A 684 -14.78 5.23 17.51
C VAL A 684 -15.77 6.30 17.06
N SER A 685 -15.51 7.56 17.37
CA SER A 685 -16.35 8.71 17.01
C SER A 685 -15.56 9.82 16.32
N ASN A 686 -16.29 10.73 15.67
CA ASN A 686 -15.71 11.93 15.08
C ASN A 686 -15.33 12.89 16.20
N LYS A 687 -14.35 13.77 15.93
CA LYS A 687 -14.09 14.89 16.85
C LYS A 687 -15.38 15.68 17.10
N PRO A 688 -15.60 16.15 18.34
CA PRO A 688 -16.72 17.05 18.66
C PRO A 688 -16.75 18.23 17.68
N GLY A 689 -17.95 18.60 17.20
CA GLY A 689 -18.16 19.71 16.25
C GLY A 689 -17.92 19.40 14.77
N ARG A 690 -17.25 18.30 14.41
CA ARG A 690 -17.00 17.96 13.00
C ARG A 690 -18.29 17.69 12.22
N VAL A 691 -19.17 16.87 12.79
CA VAL A 691 -20.45 16.52 12.15
C VAL A 691 -21.29 17.78 11.95
N ASP A 692 -21.35 18.65 12.96
CA ASP A 692 -22.09 19.92 12.89
C ASP A 692 -21.56 20.83 11.78
N LYS A 693 -20.24 20.94 11.64
CA LYS A 693 -19.60 21.70 10.55
C LYS A 693 -19.91 21.12 9.18
N ILE A 694 -19.86 19.79 9.03
CA ILE A 694 -20.19 19.15 7.74
C ILE A 694 -21.66 19.41 7.42
N CYS A 695 -22.56 19.23 8.40
CA CYS A 695 -23.99 19.51 8.23
C CYS A 695 -24.26 20.96 7.84
N SER A 696 -23.57 21.95 8.42
CA SER A 696 -23.73 23.35 8.06
C SER A 696 -23.25 23.67 6.64
N MET A 697 -22.20 22.98 6.16
CA MET A 697 -21.74 23.09 4.76
C MET A 697 -22.69 22.40 3.77
N LEU A 698 -23.38 21.34 4.18
CA LEU A 698 -24.31 20.58 3.34
C LEU A 698 -25.69 21.24 3.23
N ALA A 699 -26.16 21.92 4.27
CA ALA A 699 -27.52 22.48 4.31
C ALA A 699 -27.83 23.42 3.11
N PRO A 700 -26.96 24.36 2.71
CA PRO A 700 -27.20 25.18 1.52
C PRO A 700 -27.32 24.37 0.23
N LEU A 701 -26.51 23.31 0.08
CA LEU A 701 -26.54 22.44 -1.10
C LEU A 701 -27.83 21.60 -1.16
N ALA A 702 -28.33 21.16 0.00
CA ALA A 702 -29.60 20.44 0.12
C ALA A 702 -30.82 21.32 -0.23
N GLU A 703 -30.71 22.63 0.00
CA GLU A 703 -31.66 23.66 -0.46
C GLU A 703 -31.53 23.99 -1.96
N GLY A 704 -30.55 23.42 -2.66
CA GLY A 704 -30.30 23.67 -4.09
C GLY A 704 -29.44 24.89 -4.39
N LYS A 705 -28.79 25.50 -3.39
CA LYS A 705 -27.89 26.64 -3.60
C LYS A 705 -26.58 26.19 -4.28
N PRO A 706 -25.96 27.04 -5.11
CA PRO A 706 -24.67 26.75 -5.72
C PRO A 706 -23.53 26.79 -4.69
N ALA A 707 -22.43 26.08 -4.97
CA ALA A 707 -21.19 26.16 -4.18
C ALA A 707 -19.96 26.36 -5.07
N THR A 708 -18.90 26.92 -4.49
CA THR A 708 -17.61 27.05 -5.17
C THR A 708 -16.88 25.71 -5.25
N ARG A 709 -15.97 25.56 -6.22
CA ARG A 709 -15.12 24.36 -6.35
C ARG A 709 -14.27 24.11 -5.10
N SER A 710 -13.79 25.16 -4.44
CA SER A 710 -13.03 25.07 -3.19
C SER A 710 -13.88 24.54 -2.04
N GLN A 711 -15.11 25.05 -1.88
CA GLN A 711 -16.07 24.55 -0.88
C GLN A 711 -16.38 23.07 -1.11
N LEU A 712 -16.64 22.67 -2.36
CA LEU A 712 -16.91 21.27 -2.69
C LEU A 712 -15.70 20.35 -2.45
N ALA A 713 -14.48 20.81 -2.76
CA ALA A 713 -13.26 20.05 -2.50
C ALA A 713 -13.02 19.86 -0.99
N SER A 714 -13.24 20.91 -0.20
CA SER A 714 -13.17 20.87 1.26
C SER A 714 -14.22 19.92 1.85
N LEU A 715 -15.48 20.04 1.41
CA LEU A 715 -16.58 19.17 1.82
C LEU A 715 -16.33 17.71 1.49
N HIS A 716 -15.86 17.42 0.26
CA HIS A 716 -15.47 16.08 -0.15
C HIS A 716 -14.36 15.51 0.76
N GLY A 717 -13.35 16.30 1.11
CA GLY A 717 -12.29 15.91 2.05
C GLY A 717 -12.83 15.58 3.45
N LEU A 718 -13.68 16.45 4.00
CA LEU A 718 -14.30 16.26 5.31
C LEU A 718 -15.22 15.04 5.36
N LEU A 719 -16.05 14.84 4.34
CA LEU A 719 -16.93 13.67 4.24
C LEU A 719 -16.14 12.37 4.11
N ASN A 720 -15.07 12.37 3.31
CA ASN A 720 -14.22 11.19 3.17
C ASN A 720 -13.51 10.83 4.48
N PHE A 721 -13.09 11.83 5.26
CA PHE A 721 -12.49 11.62 6.57
C PHE A 721 -13.52 11.13 7.61
N ALA A 722 -14.66 11.81 7.72
CA ALA A 722 -15.72 11.49 8.68
C ALA A 722 -16.35 10.11 8.40
N GLY A 723 -16.47 9.74 7.12
CA GLY A 723 -16.87 8.41 6.70
C GLY A 723 -15.80 7.37 7.05
N GLY A 724 -14.62 7.48 6.42
CA GLY A 724 -13.63 6.41 6.38
C GLY A 724 -13.15 5.88 7.73
N ASN A 725 -13.00 6.74 8.74
CA ASN A 725 -12.43 6.33 10.03
C ASN A 725 -13.47 6.11 11.14
N VAL A 726 -14.65 6.71 11.02
CA VAL A 726 -15.63 6.80 12.13
C VAL A 726 -16.93 6.13 11.79
N LEU A 727 -17.54 6.44 10.64
CA LEU A 727 -18.83 5.88 10.25
C LEU A 727 -18.68 4.66 9.34
N GLY A 728 -17.45 4.28 9.02
CA GLY A 728 -17.14 3.25 8.03
C GLY A 728 -17.56 3.66 6.63
N PHE A 729 -18.29 2.79 5.94
CA PHE A 729 -18.63 2.99 4.53
C PHE A 729 -19.89 3.80 4.26
N GLN A 730 -20.59 4.23 5.32
CA GLN A 730 -21.94 4.78 5.22
C GLN A 730 -22.02 6.05 4.37
N LEU A 731 -20.99 6.90 4.43
CA LEU A 731 -20.91 8.14 3.63
C LEU A 731 -20.29 7.96 2.24
N LYS A 732 -19.73 6.78 1.92
CA LYS A 732 -19.04 6.57 0.63
C LYS A 732 -19.91 6.86 -0.59
N PRO A 733 -21.19 6.46 -0.65
CA PRO A 733 -22.03 6.78 -1.80
C PRO A 733 -22.13 8.30 -2.03
N ALA A 734 -22.40 9.08 -0.98
CA ALA A 734 -22.44 10.54 -1.06
C ALA A 734 -21.08 11.13 -1.47
N VAL A 735 -19.97 10.69 -0.85
CA VAL A 735 -18.61 11.12 -1.21
C VAL A 735 -18.31 10.90 -2.69
N ARG A 736 -18.74 9.77 -3.27
CA ARG A 736 -18.55 9.46 -4.69
C ARG A 736 -19.38 10.37 -5.59
N MET A 737 -20.60 10.70 -5.20
CA MET A 737 -21.42 11.67 -5.93
C MET A 737 -20.76 13.05 -5.95
N PHE A 738 -20.23 13.52 -4.80
CA PHE A 738 -19.43 14.75 -4.73
C PHE A 738 -18.16 14.69 -5.59
N SER A 739 -17.44 13.56 -5.58
CA SER A 739 -16.24 13.35 -6.40
C SER A 739 -16.55 13.45 -7.90
N LYS A 740 -17.67 12.87 -8.35
CA LYS A 740 -18.13 12.92 -9.74
C LYS A 740 -18.55 14.35 -10.13
N ALA A 741 -19.22 15.08 -9.24
CA ALA A 741 -19.56 16.48 -9.46
C ALA A 741 -18.31 17.36 -9.61
N LEU A 742 -17.33 17.20 -8.71
CA LEU A 742 -16.03 17.89 -8.76
C LEU A 742 -15.25 17.60 -10.04
N ALA A 743 -15.20 16.33 -10.47
CA ALA A 743 -14.52 15.94 -11.70
C ALA A 743 -15.16 16.55 -12.96
N ARG A 744 -16.48 16.75 -12.94
CA ARG A 744 -17.24 17.38 -14.03
C ARG A 744 -17.34 18.90 -13.93
N GLY A 745 -16.73 19.52 -12.91
CA GLY A 745 -16.85 20.95 -12.65
C GLY A 745 -18.26 21.41 -12.30
N ARG A 746 -19.15 20.51 -11.86
CA ARG A 746 -20.53 20.83 -11.49
C ARG A 746 -20.58 21.46 -10.10
N THR A 747 -21.17 22.64 -10.00
CA THR A 747 -21.27 23.44 -8.77
C THR A 747 -22.70 23.54 -8.22
N PHE A 748 -23.70 23.05 -8.96
CA PHE A 748 -25.12 23.04 -8.60
C PHE A 748 -25.87 21.92 -9.37
N GLY A 749 -27.11 21.61 -8.97
CA GLY A 749 -28.00 20.68 -9.67
C GLY A 749 -28.53 19.52 -8.80
N ASP A 750 -29.50 18.78 -9.32
CA ASP A 750 -30.24 17.73 -8.57
C ASP A 750 -29.34 16.60 -8.05
N GLU A 751 -28.31 16.21 -8.80
CA GLU A 751 -27.33 15.20 -8.34
C GLU A 751 -26.57 15.67 -7.09
N LEU A 752 -26.18 16.96 -7.04
CA LEU A 752 -25.45 17.53 -5.91
C LEU A 752 -26.36 17.71 -4.70
N ARG A 753 -27.61 18.14 -4.94
CA ARG A 753 -28.66 18.23 -3.93
C ARG A 753 -28.96 16.87 -3.32
N ALA A 754 -29.12 15.83 -4.15
CA ALA A 754 -29.34 14.46 -3.69
C ALA A 754 -28.16 13.93 -2.87
N ALA A 755 -26.91 14.21 -3.30
CA ALA A 755 -25.71 13.86 -2.53
C ALA A 755 -25.67 14.55 -1.16
N ALA A 756 -26.07 15.84 -1.12
CA ALA A 756 -26.11 16.61 0.12
C ALA A 756 -27.17 16.11 1.09
N LEU A 757 -28.38 15.82 0.59
CA LEU A 757 -29.47 15.23 1.39
C LEU A 757 -29.09 13.86 1.95
N LEU A 758 -28.56 12.97 1.11
CA LEU A 758 -28.07 11.66 1.55
C LEU A 758 -26.99 11.80 2.64
N ALA A 759 -26.01 12.69 2.44
CA ALA A 759 -24.97 12.92 3.44
C ALA A 759 -25.53 13.46 4.76
N LEU A 760 -26.49 14.38 4.72
CA LEU A 760 -27.15 14.93 5.91
C LEU A 760 -27.92 13.85 6.68
N ASP A 761 -28.69 13.02 5.98
CA ASP A 761 -29.47 11.95 6.63
C ASP A 761 -28.54 10.94 7.30
N VAL A 762 -27.50 10.51 6.58
CA VAL A 762 -26.50 9.58 7.14
C VAL A 762 -25.80 10.21 8.34
N LEU A 763 -25.37 11.48 8.28
CA LEU A 763 -24.69 12.16 9.38
C LEU A 763 -25.58 12.37 10.61
N LYS A 764 -26.88 12.65 10.42
CA LYS A 764 -27.84 12.81 11.53
C LYS A 764 -28.24 11.49 12.16
N ALA A 765 -28.33 10.41 11.36
CA ALA A 765 -28.63 9.07 11.85
C ALA A 765 -27.40 8.34 12.40
N ALA A 766 -26.21 8.78 12.00
CA ALA A 766 -24.94 8.16 12.34
C ALA A 766 -24.70 8.14 13.85
N ARG A 767 -24.39 6.95 14.37
CA ARG A 767 -23.88 6.74 15.72
C ARG A 767 -22.37 6.52 15.68
N PRO A 768 -21.65 6.79 16.78
CA PRO A 768 -20.29 6.30 16.94
C PRO A 768 -20.18 4.82 16.58
N ARG A 769 -19.15 4.44 15.83
CA ARG A 769 -18.94 3.05 15.43
C ARG A 769 -18.46 2.25 16.63
N THR A 770 -19.26 1.27 17.02
CA THR A 770 -18.88 0.31 18.07
C THR A 770 -18.30 -0.94 17.43
N LEU A 771 -17.09 -1.30 17.83
CA LEU A 771 -16.40 -2.50 17.39
C LEU A 771 -16.43 -3.52 18.51
N VAL A 772 -16.91 -4.72 18.18
CA VAL A 772 -17.00 -5.83 19.11
C VAL A 772 -15.84 -6.79 18.87
N ALA A 773 -15.10 -7.11 19.93
CA ALA A 773 -13.93 -7.98 19.92
C ALA A 773 -14.28 -9.48 20.09
N ARG A 774 -15.57 -9.81 20.27
CA ARG A 774 -16.04 -11.20 20.39
C ARG A 774 -15.75 -11.98 19.11
N VAL A 775 -15.34 -13.24 19.27
CA VAL A 775 -15.22 -14.20 18.18
C VAL A 775 -16.56 -14.92 18.11
N THR A 776 -17.47 -14.41 17.29
CA THR A 776 -18.72 -15.12 16.96
C THR A 776 -18.61 -15.58 15.52
N PRO A 777 -18.88 -16.86 15.20
CA PRO A 777 -18.91 -17.30 13.82
C PRO A 777 -19.77 -16.38 12.95
N PRO A 778 -19.28 -15.94 11.77
CA PRO A 778 -20.07 -15.11 10.89
C PRO A 778 -21.30 -15.88 10.40
N MET A 779 -22.41 -15.16 10.18
CA MET A 779 -23.50 -15.73 9.39
C MET A 779 -23.03 -15.84 7.93
N ILE A 780 -23.49 -16.87 7.24
CA ILE A 780 -23.09 -17.16 5.86
C ILE A 780 -24.31 -16.94 4.99
N LEU A 781 -24.20 -16.01 4.05
CA LEU A 781 -25.27 -15.67 3.13
C LEU A 781 -24.85 -16.04 1.71
N TYR A 782 -25.54 -16.98 1.09
CA TYR A 782 -25.47 -17.21 -0.35
C TYR A 782 -26.61 -16.46 -1.02
N THR A 783 -26.34 -15.85 -2.17
CA THR A 783 -27.35 -15.21 -3.01
C THR A 783 -27.15 -15.59 -4.47
N ASP A 784 -28.24 -15.67 -5.21
CA ASP A 784 -28.26 -15.97 -6.64
C ASP A 784 -29.46 -15.31 -7.32
N GLY A 785 -29.39 -15.15 -8.63
CA GLY A 785 -30.44 -14.54 -9.45
C GLY A 785 -30.54 -15.21 -10.82
N ALA A 786 -31.77 -15.47 -11.26
CA ALA A 786 -32.06 -16.00 -12.58
C ALA A 786 -32.89 -14.98 -13.39
N TYR A 787 -32.63 -14.92 -14.70
CA TYR A 787 -33.42 -14.13 -15.63
C TYR A 787 -33.74 -14.95 -16.89
N GLU A 788 -34.91 -15.57 -16.89
CA GLU A 788 -35.35 -16.52 -17.92
C GLU A 788 -36.74 -16.18 -18.41
N ALA A 789 -36.96 -16.29 -19.73
CA ALA A 789 -38.24 -15.98 -20.38
C ALA A 789 -38.86 -14.61 -20.00
N GLY A 790 -38.03 -13.62 -19.65
CA GLY A 790 -38.47 -12.28 -19.25
C GLY A 790 -38.89 -12.15 -17.78
N ALA A 791 -38.81 -13.22 -16.98
CA ALA A 791 -39.03 -13.22 -15.55
C ALA A 791 -37.69 -13.19 -14.80
N ALA A 792 -37.57 -12.29 -13.81
CA ALA A 792 -36.43 -12.24 -12.91
C ALA A 792 -36.83 -12.87 -11.56
N THR A 793 -36.08 -13.88 -11.14
CA THR A 793 -36.27 -14.59 -9.87
C THR A 793 -34.98 -14.56 -9.07
N TRP A 794 -35.11 -14.59 -7.74
CA TRP A 794 -33.98 -14.50 -6.82
C TRP A 794 -34.05 -15.60 -5.78
N GLY A 795 -32.88 -16.01 -5.27
CA GLY A 795 -32.75 -17.02 -4.23
C GLY A 795 -31.66 -16.67 -3.23
N ALA A 796 -31.85 -17.05 -1.97
CA ALA A 796 -30.83 -16.88 -0.95
C ALA A 796 -30.87 -18.01 0.08
N ILE A 797 -29.69 -18.39 0.59
CA ILE A 797 -29.55 -19.32 1.71
C ILE A 797 -28.73 -18.65 2.80
N LEU A 798 -29.29 -18.56 4.00
CA LEU A 798 -28.64 -18.00 5.18
C LEU A 798 -28.38 -19.10 6.21
N LEU A 799 -27.14 -19.23 6.64
CA LEU A 799 -26.70 -20.18 7.65
C LEU A 799 -26.10 -19.40 8.82
N ASP A 800 -26.48 -19.77 10.04
CA ASP A 800 -25.90 -19.21 11.26
C ASP A 800 -25.25 -20.34 12.08
N PRO A 801 -23.91 -20.48 12.01
CA PRO A 801 -23.21 -21.51 12.78
C PRO A 801 -23.36 -21.35 14.31
N LEU A 802 -23.67 -20.14 14.79
CA LEU A 802 -23.82 -19.86 16.22
C LEU A 802 -25.14 -20.41 16.79
N SER A 803 -26.25 -20.18 16.08
CA SER A 803 -27.59 -20.61 16.52
C SER A 803 -28.04 -21.95 15.90
N GLY A 804 -27.33 -22.43 14.88
CA GLY A 804 -27.73 -23.59 14.08
C GLY A 804 -28.82 -23.29 13.05
N VAL A 805 -29.24 -22.03 12.91
CA VAL A 805 -30.28 -21.61 11.98
C VAL A 805 -29.84 -21.83 10.52
N ARG A 806 -30.77 -22.36 9.72
CA ARG A 806 -30.62 -22.56 8.27
C ARG A 806 -31.90 -22.15 7.55
N TRP A 807 -31.87 -21.04 6.82
CA TRP A 807 -33.04 -20.48 6.13
C TRP A 807 -32.81 -20.36 4.63
N MET A 808 -33.89 -20.53 3.88
CA MET A 808 -33.96 -20.30 2.44
C MET A 808 -35.00 -19.22 2.16
N PHE A 809 -34.67 -18.30 1.26
CA PHE A 809 -35.56 -17.26 0.76
C PHE A 809 -35.59 -17.33 -0.76
N HIS A 810 -36.72 -17.01 -1.36
CA HIS A 810 -36.90 -17.00 -2.81
C HIS A 810 -38.07 -16.10 -3.21
N GLY A 811 -38.07 -15.63 -4.44
CA GLY A 811 -39.19 -14.84 -4.96
C GLY A 811 -38.97 -14.33 -6.38
N ALA A 812 -39.92 -13.52 -6.84
CA ALA A 812 -39.87 -12.88 -8.15
C ALA A 812 -39.69 -11.37 -8.00
N VAL A 813 -38.85 -10.78 -8.86
CA VAL A 813 -38.67 -9.33 -8.89
C VAL A 813 -39.88 -8.69 -9.59
N GLY A 814 -40.52 -7.73 -8.90
CA GLY A 814 -41.69 -7.04 -9.41
C GLY A 814 -41.47 -6.37 -10.78
N SER A 815 -42.50 -6.40 -11.63
CA SER A 815 -42.43 -5.95 -13.02
C SER A 815 -42.00 -4.48 -13.18
N ALA A 816 -42.39 -3.60 -12.26
CA ALA A 816 -42.00 -2.20 -12.25
C ALA A 816 -40.47 -2.02 -12.16
N LEU A 817 -39.83 -2.79 -11.26
CA LEU A 817 -38.40 -2.75 -11.02
C LEU A 817 -37.62 -3.40 -12.18
N CYS A 818 -38.08 -4.55 -12.66
CA CYS A 818 -37.55 -5.20 -13.87
C CYS A 818 -37.59 -4.27 -15.08
N ASN A 819 -38.69 -3.55 -15.28
CA ASN A 819 -38.84 -2.57 -16.37
C ASN A 819 -37.89 -1.39 -16.21
N HIS A 820 -37.64 -0.94 -14.98
CA HIS A 820 -36.70 0.13 -14.70
C HIS A 820 -35.25 -0.31 -14.98
N TRP A 821 -34.84 -1.49 -14.49
CA TRP A 821 -33.51 -2.03 -14.74
C TRP A 821 -33.26 -2.25 -16.23
N ARG A 822 -34.21 -2.83 -16.97
CA ARG A 822 -34.06 -3.01 -18.42
C ARG A 822 -33.85 -1.70 -19.17
N ARG A 823 -34.52 -0.63 -18.75
CA ARG A 823 -34.38 0.70 -19.36
C ARG A 823 -33.02 1.36 -19.09
N HIS A 824 -32.36 1.03 -17.98
CA HIS A 824 -31.20 1.80 -17.49
C HIS A 824 -29.90 1.00 -17.36
N ALA A 825 -29.97 -0.32 -17.23
CA ALA A 825 -28.84 -1.24 -17.14
C ALA A 825 -28.63 -2.06 -18.42
N GLY A 826 -29.69 -2.31 -19.20
CA GLY A 826 -29.67 -3.10 -20.44
C GLY A 826 -30.57 -4.34 -20.37
N GLU A 827 -30.54 -5.18 -21.41
CA GLU A 827 -31.45 -6.34 -21.51
C GLU A 827 -31.15 -7.45 -20.49
N GLN A 828 -29.89 -7.61 -20.09
CA GLN A 828 -29.45 -8.59 -19.08
C GLN A 828 -29.36 -7.92 -17.71
N ILE A 829 -30.25 -8.29 -16.79
CA ILE A 829 -30.40 -7.67 -15.46
C ILE A 829 -29.98 -8.58 -14.29
N ILE A 830 -29.30 -9.71 -14.59
CA ILE A 830 -28.90 -10.72 -13.59
C ILE A 830 -28.06 -10.10 -12.46
N CYS A 831 -27.14 -9.20 -12.80
CA CYS A 831 -26.30 -8.49 -11.82
C CYS A 831 -27.13 -7.70 -10.80
N GLU A 832 -28.18 -7.01 -11.26
CA GLU A 832 -29.11 -6.28 -10.39
C GLU A 832 -29.94 -7.23 -9.52
N VAL A 833 -30.39 -8.37 -10.07
CA VAL A 833 -31.18 -9.37 -9.33
C VAL A 833 -30.38 -9.97 -8.17
N GLU A 834 -29.15 -10.42 -8.42
CA GLU A 834 -28.28 -10.96 -7.38
C GLU A 834 -27.95 -9.93 -6.29
N ALA A 835 -27.65 -8.69 -6.70
CA ALA A 835 -27.39 -7.62 -5.74
C ALA A 835 -28.65 -7.28 -4.92
N PHE A 836 -29.83 -7.35 -5.53
CA PHE A 836 -31.09 -7.11 -4.86
C PHE A 836 -31.43 -8.21 -3.85
N ALA A 837 -31.09 -9.48 -4.12
CA ALA A 837 -31.25 -10.59 -3.18
C ALA A 837 -30.54 -10.30 -1.83
N VAL A 838 -29.33 -9.75 -1.86
CA VAL A 838 -28.62 -9.31 -0.65
C VAL A 838 -29.43 -8.26 0.11
N ALA A 839 -29.96 -7.26 -0.59
CA ALA A 839 -30.76 -6.20 0.02
C ALA A 839 -32.06 -6.74 0.64
N LEU A 840 -32.72 -7.69 -0.02
CA LEU A 840 -33.94 -8.34 0.46
C LEU A 840 -33.70 -9.10 1.75
N VAL A 841 -32.67 -9.93 1.83
CA VAL A 841 -32.38 -10.70 3.06
C VAL A 841 -32.05 -9.76 4.22
N LEU A 842 -31.23 -8.73 3.98
CA LEU A 842 -30.91 -7.73 5.02
C LEU A 842 -32.14 -6.97 5.48
N TYR A 843 -33.03 -6.60 4.55
CA TYR A 843 -34.28 -5.91 4.87
C TYR A 843 -35.25 -6.82 5.64
N GLY A 844 -35.48 -8.05 5.18
CA GLY A 844 -36.39 -9.00 5.80
C GLY A 844 -35.96 -9.42 7.21
N LEU A 845 -34.66 -9.52 7.45
CA LEU A 845 -34.10 -9.94 8.74
C LEU A 845 -33.58 -8.79 9.61
N ARG A 846 -33.96 -7.55 9.28
CA ARG A 846 -33.54 -6.35 10.01
C ARG A 846 -33.75 -6.42 11.54
N GLY A 847 -34.73 -7.16 12.03
CA GLY A 847 -34.96 -7.35 13.47
C GLY A 847 -33.94 -8.25 14.18
N VAL A 848 -33.24 -9.14 13.46
CA VAL A 848 -32.37 -10.19 14.04
C VAL A 848 -30.89 -10.06 13.66
N LEU A 849 -30.56 -9.26 12.64
CA LEU A 849 -29.18 -9.11 12.17
C LEU A 849 -28.35 -8.12 13.00
N ARG A 850 -28.93 -7.41 13.96
CA ARG A 850 -28.26 -6.30 14.64
C ARG A 850 -26.93 -6.73 15.27
N GLY A 851 -25.84 -6.04 14.89
CA GLY A 851 -24.49 -6.30 15.42
C GLY A 851 -23.84 -7.62 14.96
N ARG A 852 -24.43 -8.34 14.00
CA ARG A 852 -23.85 -9.59 13.46
C ARG A 852 -22.81 -9.29 12.37
N CYS A 853 -21.89 -10.24 12.18
CA CYS A 853 -21.01 -10.28 11.01
C CYS A 853 -21.58 -11.27 10.00
N ILE A 854 -21.56 -10.91 8.72
CA ILE A 854 -22.08 -11.73 7.62
C ILE A 854 -21.01 -11.86 6.54
N THR A 855 -20.72 -13.08 6.10
CA THR A 855 -19.95 -13.37 4.89
C THR A 855 -20.94 -13.68 3.77
N ALA A 856 -21.08 -12.76 2.82
CA ALA A 856 -21.98 -12.88 1.67
C ALA A 856 -21.24 -13.42 0.44
N TYR A 857 -21.62 -14.60 -0.03
CA TYR A 857 -21.10 -15.26 -1.22
C TYR A 857 -21.99 -14.95 -2.42
N ILE A 858 -21.38 -14.35 -3.45
CA ILE A 858 -22.05 -13.87 -4.65
C ILE A 858 -21.29 -14.43 -5.86
N ASP A 859 -21.99 -14.92 -6.88
CA ASP A 859 -21.36 -15.49 -8.07
C ASP A 859 -21.13 -14.46 -9.19
N ASN A 860 -21.79 -13.31 -9.17
CA ASN A 860 -21.47 -12.18 -10.04
C ASN A 860 -20.39 -11.23 -9.49
N ASP A 861 -19.27 -11.17 -10.21
CA ASP A 861 -18.14 -10.32 -9.86
C ASP A 861 -18.44 -8.81 -9.93
N ALA A 862 -19.34 -8.38 -10.82
CA ALA A 862 -19.74 -6.98 -10.90
C ALA A 862 -20.56 -6.55 -9.67
N ALA A 863 -21.49 -7.40 -9.20
CA ALA A 863 -22.21 -7.18 -7.95
C ALA A 863 -21.26 -7.18 -6.75
N ARG A 864 -20.43 -8.23 -6.63
CA ARG A 864 -19.41 -8.36 -5.57
C ARG A 864 -18.49 -7.14 -5.50
N TYR A 865 -17.87 -6.73 -6.62
CA TYR A 865 -17.00 -5.56 -6.63
C TYR A 865 -17.75 -4.25 -6.40
N GLY A 866 -19.01 -4.16 -6.83
CA GLY A 866 -19.90 -3.04 -6.55
C GLY A 866 -20.06 -2.83 -5.04
N PHE A 867 -20.34 -3.90 -4.30
CA PHE A 867 -20.43 -3.88 -2.84
C PHE A 867 -19.10 -3.56 -2.16
N ILE A 868 -18.00 -4.25 -2.53
CA ILE A 868 -16.67 -4.01 -1.95
C ILE A 868 -16.24 -2.54 -2.14
N ARG A 869 -16.47 -1.97 -3.33
CA ARG A 869 -16.11 -0.58 -3.62
C ARG A 869 -17.13 0.43 -3.10
N ARG A 870 -18.35 -0.02 -2.79
CA ARG A 870 -19.52 0.79 -2.42
C ARG A 870 -19.89 1.80 -3.50
N THR A 871 -19.78 1.39 -4.76
CA THR A 871 -20.09 2.24 -5.92
C THR A 871 -20.23 1.40 -7.18
N SER A 872 -21.11 1.84 -8.08
CA SER A 872 -21.25 1.32 -9.43
C SER A 872 -21.43 2.48 -10.42
N PRO A 873 -20.93 2.35 -11.67
CA PRO A 873 -21.30 3.28 -12.74
C PRO A 873 -22.76 3.11 -13.19
N SER A 874 -23.36 1.92 -13.00
CA SER A 874 -24.79 1.68 -13.27
C SER A 874 -25.64 2.37 -12.20
N LEU A 875 -26.64 3.14 -12.65
CA LEU A 875 -27.57 3.84 -11.76
C LEU A 875 -28.33 2.84 -10.88
N CYS A 876 -28.85 1.77 -11.49
CA CYS A 876 -29.65 0.74 -10.81
C CYS A 876 -28.84 0.04 -9.72
N MET A 877 -27.61 -0.41 -10.06
CA MET A 877 -26.69 -0.99 -9.08
C MET A 877 -26.31 0.01 -7.99
N SER A 878 -26.11 1.29 -8.33
CA SER A 878 -25.80 2.32 -7.34
C SER A 878 -26.93 2.48 -6.32
N SER A 879 -28.20 2.43 -6.74
CA SER A 879 -29.35 2.50 -5.84
C SER A 879 -29.43 1.30 -4.89
N ILE A 880 -29.18 0.08 -5.38
CA ILE A 880 -29.13 -1.14 -4.55
C ILE A 880 -27.98 -1.07 -3.55
N ILE A 881 -26.78 -0.66 -3.99
CA ILE A 881 -25.62 -0.49 -3.11
C ILE A 881 -25.89 0.55 -2.02
N CYS A 882 -26.58 1.65 -2.35
CA CYS A 882 -27.01 2.65 -1.36
C CYS A 882 -27.94 2.03 -0.32
N LEU A 883 -28.94 1.24 -0.73
CA LEU A 883 -29.86 0.55 0.19
C LEU A 883 -29.10 -0.39 1.14
N VAL A 884 -28.25 -1.26 0.62
CA VAL A 884 -27.45 -2.20 1.43
C VAL A 884 -26.54 -1.44 2.39
N THR A 885 -25.91 -0.35 1.93
CA THR A 885 -25.04 0.50 2.77
C THR A 885 -25.83 1.18 3.89
N LEU A 886 -27.08 1.58 3.64
CA LEU A 886 -27.97 2.14 4.66
C LEU A 886 -28.42 1.08 5.66
N LEU A 887 -28.78 -0.12 5.21
CA LEU A 887 -29.15 -1.24 6.08
C LEU A 887 -27.98 -1.66 6.98
N GLU A 888 -26.76 -1.78 6.45
CA GLU A 888 -25.55 -1.99 7.25
C GLU A 888 -25.38 -0.95 8.35
N ALA A 889 -25.65 0.32 8.02
CA ALA A 889 -25.54 1.41 8.96
C ALA A 889 -26.51 1.28 10.13
N ILE A 890 -27.78 1.03 9.81
CA ILE A 890 -28.86 0.98 10.81
C ILE A 890 -28.74 -0.29 11.66
N LEU A 891 -28.38 -1.41 11.05
CA LEU A 891 -28.26 -2.72 11.70
C LEU A 891 -26.93 -2.89 12.44
N GLU A 892 -25.99 -1.95 12.33
CA GLU A 892 -24.66 -2.07 12.92
C GLU A 892 -23.97 -3.40 12.51
N THR A 893 -24.29 -3.90 11.30
CA THR A 893 -23.85 -5.19 10.76
C THR A 893 -22.62 -5.01 9.89
N SER A 894 -21.69 -5.96 9.95
CA SER A 894 -20.51 -5.97 9.08
C SER A 894 -20.66 -7.03 7.98
N LEU A 895 -20.61 -6.61 6.72
CA LEU A 895 -20.62 -7.51 5.56
C LEU A 895 -19.22 -7.69 4.95
N TRP A 896 -18.88 -8.94 4.66
CA TRP A 896 -17.71 -9.32 3.87
C TRP A 896 -18.19 -10.06 2.62
N TYR A 897 -17.74 -9.66 1.42
CA TYR A 897 -18.27 -10.17 0.16
C TYR A 897 -17.29 -11.10 -0.54
N GLU A 898 -17.62 -12.37 -0.68
CA GLU A 898 -16.81 -13.39 -1.34
C GLU A 898 -17.40 -13.86 -2.66
N ARG A 899 -16.54 -14.43 -3.50
CA ARG A 899 -16.99 -15.13 -4.72
C ARG A 899 -17.36 -16.56 -4.34
N VAL A 900 -18.45 -17.07 -4.88
CA VAL A 900 -18.77 -18.52 -4.90
C VAL A 900 -19.03 -18.94 -6.33
N PRO A 901 -18.28 -19.89 -6.94
CA PRO A 901 -18.57 -20.39 -8.30
C PRO A 901 -20.04 -20.76 -8.46
N SER A 902 -20.68 -20.46 -9.60
CA SER A 902 -22.11 -20.75 -9.78
C SER A 902 -22.41 -22.24 -9.60
N LYS A 903 -21.47 -23.12 -9.98
CA LYS A 903 -21.53 -24.58 -9.76
C LYS A 903 -21.44 -24.99 -8.29
N SER A 904 -20.89 -24.14 -7.44
CA SER A 904 -20.76 -24.33 -6.00
C SER A 904 -21.79 -23.50 -5.21
N ASN A 905 -22.65 -22.71 -5.88
CA ASN A 905 -23.56 -21.78 -5.24
C ASN A 905 -24.89 -22.48 -4.86
N PRO A 906 -25.15 -22.76 -3.57
CA PRO A 906 -26.37 -23.44 -3.16
C PRO A 906 -27.64 -22.60 -3.42
N SER A 907 -27.51 -21.29 -3.61
CA SER A 907 -28.64 -20.39 -3.90
C SER A 907 -29.14 -20.45 -5.35
N ASP A 908 -28.44 -21.11 -6.27
CA ASP A 908 -28.91 -21.37 -7.63
C ASP A 908 -30.19 -22.24 -7.65
N LEU A 909 -30.33 -23.17 -6.71
CA LEU A 909 -31.54 -23.98 -6.57
C LEU A 909 -32.79 -23.11 -6.26
N PRO A 910 -32.83 -22.31 -5.18
CA PRO A 910 -34.00 -21.47 -4.90
C PRO A 910 -34.23 -20.37 -5.93
N SER A 911 -33.20 -19.81 -6.57
CA SER A 911 -33.40 -18.78 -7.61
C SER A 911 -34.11 -19.34 -8.86
N ARG A 912 -33.99 -20.64 -9.11
CA ARG A 912 -34.62 -21.38 -10.21
C ARG A 912 -35.88 -22.17 -9.80
N GLY A 913 -36.31 -22.05 -8.55
CA GLY A 913 -37.52 -22.71 -8.04
C GLY A 913 -37.35 -24.19 -7.63
N ALA A 914 -36.12 -24.70 -7.53
CA ALA A 914 -35.83 -26.05 -7.03
C ALA A 914 -35.84 -26.11 -5.47
N LEU A 915 -36.98 -25.71 -4.89
CA LEU A 915 -37.13 -25.47 -3.45
C LEU A 915 -37.03 -26.76 -2.61
N GLU A 916 -37.75 -27.82 -3.02
CA GLU A 916 -37.76 -29.10 -2.30
C GLU A 916 -36.37 -29.75 -2.27
N GLU A 917 -35.64 -29.66 -3.39
CA GLU A 917 -34.26 -30.13 -3.48
C GLU A 917 -33.35 -29.37 -2.51
N ALA A 918 -33.41 -28.04 -2.50
CA ALA A 918 -32.62 -27.22 -1.58
C ALA A 918 -32.94 -27.53 -0.11
N MET A 919 -34.23 -27.68 0.24
CA MET A 919 -34.67 -28.04 1.59
C MET A 919 -34.09 -29.39 2.04
N MET A 920 -34.18 -30.43 1.21
CA MET A 920 -33.65 -31.76 1.53
C MET A 920 -32.12 -31.78 1.61
N ARG A 921 -31.45 -31.20 0.60
CA ARG A 921 -30.00 -31.26 0.43
C ARG A 921 -29.26 -30.45 1.49
N PHE A 922 -29.74 -29.25 1.80
CA PHE A 922 -29.05 -28.33 2.72
C PHE A 922 -29.69 -28.24 4.12
N LYS A 923 -30.83 -28.93 4.33
CA LYS A 923 -31.60 -28.91 5.58
C LYS A 923 -31.99 -27.48 5.98
N VAL A 924 -32.47 -26.72 4.99
CA VAL A 924 -32.91 -25.33 5.16
C VAL A 924 -34.42 -25.26 5.32
N LEU A 925 -34.88 -24.31 6.14
CA LEU A 925 -36.30 -24.00 6.29
C LEU A 925 -36.70 -22.92 5.29
N ASP A 926 -37.75 -23.17 4.50
CA ASP A 926 -38.30 -22.17 3.59
C ASP A 926 -38.96 -21.01 4.36
N LYS A 927 -38.53 -19.79 4.06
CA LYS A 927 -39.07 -18.54 4.58
C LYS A 927 -39.86 -17.74 3.54
N GLY A 928 -39.91 -18.21 2.30
CA GLY A 928 -40.61 -17.56 1.20
C GLY A 928 -40.00 -16.22 0.78
N ASP A 929 -40.83 -15.39 0.16
CA ASP A 929 -40.45 -14.08 -0.37
C ASP A 929 -40.39 -13.00 0.72
N VAL A 930 -39.64 -11.95 0.46
CA VAL A 930 -39.49 -10.81 1.36
C VAL A 930 -40.32 -9.64 0.85
N ALA A 931 -41.38 -9.30 1.59
CA ALA A 931 -42.19 -8.13 1.30
C ALA A 931 -41.39 -6.83 1.53
N VAL A 932 -41.23 -6.05 0.47
CA VAL A 932 -40.57 -4.74 0.49
C VAL A 932 -41.63 -3.64 0.46
N SER A 933 -41.46 -2.61 1.29
CA SER A 933 -42.39 -1.47 1.28
C SER A 933 -42.36 -0.70 -0.06
N GLU A 934 -43.51 -0.14 -0.44
CA GLU A 934 -43.67 0.78 -1.60
C GLU A 934 -42.64 1.91 -1.59
N HIS A 935 -42.34 2.39 -0.39
CA HIS A 935 -41.26 3.30 -0.09
C HIS A 935 -39.94 2.79 -0.69
N VAL A 936 -39.41 1.65 -0.26
CA VAL A 936 -38.12 1.13 -0.73
C VAL A 936 -38.12 0.88 -2.25
N LEU A 937 -39.24 0.38 -2.80
CA LEU A 937 -39.39 0.19 -4.26
C LEU A 937 -39.30 1.51 -5.02
N SER A 938 -39.95 2.56 -4.53
CA SER A 938 -39.84 3.92 -5.09
C SER A 938 -38.40 4.42 -5.08
N MET A 939 -37.61 4.12 -4.04
CA MET A 939 -36.19 4.47 -3.96
C MET A 939 -35.39 3.88 -5.12
N LEU A 940 -35.63 2.60 -5.39
CA LEU A 940 -34.86 1.82 -6.35
C LEU A 940 -35.21 2.17 -7.81
N VAL A 941 -36.40 2.74 -8.04
CA VAL A 941 -36.88 3.20 -9.35
C VAL A 941 -36.65 4.70 -9.56
N SER A 942 -36.35 5.46 -8.50
CA SER A 942 -36.11 6.90 -8.59
C SER A 942 -34.76 7.24 -9.24
N LYS A 943 -34.74 8.33 -10.01
CA LYS A 943 -33.50 8.93 -10.55
C LYS A 943 -32.72 9.74 -9.51
N THR A 944 -33.35 10.07 -8.39
CA THR A 944 -32.82 10.90 -7.32
C THR A 944 -33.10 10.27 -5.95
N TYR A 945 -32.17 10.40 -5.01
CA TYR A 945 -32.37 9.93 -3.64
C TYR A 945 -33.49 10.73 -2.95
N ASP A 946 -34.47 10.04 -2.35
CA ASP A 946 -35.56 10.64 -1.57
C ASP A 946 -35.23 10.56 -0.06
N PRO A 947 -35.02 11.69 0.63
CA PRO A 947 -34.69 11.70 2.07
C PRO A 947 -35.86 11.28 2.97
N ARG A 948 -37.12 11.47 2.56
CA ARG A 948 -38.30 11.07 3.37
C ARG A 948 -38.38 9.56 3.53
N LEU A 949 -37.90 8.88 2.51
CA LEU A 949 -37.89 7.45 2.34
C LEU A 949 -36.79 6.78 3.19
N ALA A 950 -35.61 7.37 3.25
CA ALA A 950 -34.57 6.90 4.17
C ALA A 950 -34.97 7.09 5.64
N ASP A 951 -35.64 8.20 5.98
CA ASP A 951 -36.17 8.42 7.34
C ASP A 951 -37.29 7.42 7.68
N ALA A 952 -38.16 7.08 6.72
CA ALA A 952 -39.18 6.05 6.88
C ALA A 952 -38.58 4.65 7.09
N ILE A 953 -37.57 4.27 6.30
CA ILE A 953 -36.82 3.01 6.48
C ILE A 953 -36.13 2.98 7.85
N ALA A 954 -35.48 4.07 8.24
CA ALA A 954 -34.78 4.14 9.51
C ALA A 954 -35.73 4.12 10.72
N LYS A 955 -36.91 4.74 10.63
CA LYS A 955 -37.96 4.67 11.65
C LYS A 955 -38.56 3.27 11.75
N ALA A 956 -38.88 2.63 10.63
CA ALA A 956 -39.43 1.27 10.61
C ALA A 956 -38.45 0.24 11.20
N VAL A 957 -37.16 0.33 10.82
CA VAL A 957 -36.13 -0.58 11.34
C VAL A 957 -35.87 -0.36 12.84
N ARG A 958 -35.87 0.90 13.32
CA ARG A 958 -35.69 1.20 14.76
C ARG A 958 -36.86 0.69 15.60
N CYS A 959 -38.09 0.95 15.17
CA CYS A 959 -39.29 0.56 15.91
C CYS A 959 -39.39 -0.97 16.05
N GLU A 960 -39.14 -1.73 14.98
CA GLU A 960 -39.21 -3.20 15.03
C GLU A 960 -38.03 -3.85 15.75
N ALA A 961 -36.82 -3.27 15.67
CA ALA A 961 -35.66 -3.79 16.39
C ALA A 961 -35.79 -3.59 17.91
N ASP A 962 -36.36 -2.46 18.35
CA ASP A 962 -36.60 -2.19 19.76
C ASP A 962 -37.76 -3.06 20.29
N LEU A 963 -38.84 -3.25 19.51
CA LEU A 963 -39.96 -4.14 19.86
C LEU A 963 -39.53 -5.62 20.01
N MET A 964 -38.64 -6.11 19.13
CA MET A 964 -38.16 -7.49 19.18
C MET A 964 -37.12 -7.71 20.28
N ALA A 965 -36.35 -6.68 20.62
CA ALA A 965 -35.46 -6.72 21.78
C ALA A 965 -36.24 -6.77 23.11
N GLU A 966 -37.37 -6.06 23.19
CA GLU A 966 -38.31 -6.15 24.32
C GLU A 966 -39.04 -7.49 24.39
N LEU A 967 -39.32 -8.15 23.25
CA LEU A 967 -39.94 -9.47 23.20
C LEU A 967 -38.96 -10.64 23.46
N CYS A 968 -37.64 -10.41 23.32
CA CYS A 968 -36.60 -11.41 23.60
C CYS A 968 -36.01 -11.29 25.01
N GLN A 969 -36.26 -10.19 25.72
CA GLN A 969 -36.03 -10.06 27.17
C GLN A 969 -37.22 -10.63 27.94
#